data_AF-A0A3C1YP10-F1
#
_entry.id   AF-A0A3C1YP10-F1
#
_cell.length_a   1.000
_cell.length_b   1.000
_cell.length_c   1.000
_cell.angle_alpha   90.00
_cell.angle_beta   90.00
_cell.angle_gamma   90.00
#
_symmetry.space_group_name_H-M   'P 1'
#
loop_
_entity.id
_entity.type
_entity.pdbx_description
1 polymer ?
#
loop_
_entity_poly.entity_id
_entity_poly.type
_entity_poly.pdbx_seq_one_letter_code
_entity_poly.pdbx_strand_id
1 'polypeptide(L)'
;PTPETTITPVLSKEAGISAAEKSIKYFDSKTKSVELMLYSKEFQLLLVYAVKLPSYEKPNMVVYIDAQNGTVIKIDDGIRYDGPVVGTGIGLKGTAKSIRTFLSAGKYYMIDASLPMFLAPIDSNKGVIDAYDAMNDTSGNGYLSAGRVFDPNNDNNFNDNERLKAAVDAHFYSREVYQILKGRFGRSSFDNLGGTISNVVHYKQDYNNAFWNGSFMTYGDGDNSRFSNLAGGFDVIAHEVTHGVTERTANLVYEFQSGALNEAVSDIFAVIADSTNWLLGEDVYTPGIAGDALRNIQDPHNGQVRGGNDWQPSHMNEFEVLPNTEEGDNGGVHINSGIINKSFYNLATAIGRTKGGMIWYRALSVYLTNNSQFIDARNACLNAAKDLFGNGSAEYNAVADGFTAVGIGPNSGATYNLTYDDNSPSTSVYEDLANWELAVRFTPPVANVKITNVKIYISDWSNTGTGQFTLKMYQNAVNNLPGTTQLVTPYPYSPSVIGWHSFDLTGVTTPGDFYVSARYDGINKPWIGADLPPGNQKAYEFNGSTWAKLLSPNDYTLFMRATVTSTTSVTEIDTKVPERFELTQNYPNPFNPSTAIRYSLPTAQNLLLAVYDLTGKKIADLVDNYQNSGTYEVTWNGMNNSGEPVSSGVYFYRLQTQNFN
;
A
#
# COMPACT_ATOMS: atom_id res chain seq x y z
N PRO A 1 18.24 13.47 19.76
CA PRO A 1 18.62 14.28 18.58
C PRO A 1 17.72 15.51 18.46
N THR A 2 18.29 16.70 18.55
CA THR A 2 17.56 17.96 18.37
C THR A 2 16.92 17.95 16.98
N PRO A 3 15.61 18.22 16.84
CA PRO A 3 14.98 18.28 15.53
C PRO A 3 15.67 19.35 14.66
N GLU A 4 15.89 19.06 13.38
CA GLU A 4 16.28 20.10 12.42
C GLU A 4 15.12 21.10 12.32
N THR A 5 15.30 22.27 12.93
CA THR A 5 14.37 23.39 12.82
C THR A 5 15.07 24.55 12.13
N THR A 6 14.34 25.33 11.35
CA THR A 6 14.85 26.58 10.75
C THR A 6 15.04 27.71 11.77
N ILE A 7 14.62 27.50 13.02
CA ILE A 7 14.70 28.47 14.11
C ILE A 7 16.03 28.29 14.82
N THR A 8 16.89 29.30 14.74
CA THR A 8 18.17 29.35 15.47
C THR A 8 18.03 30.22 16.73
N PRO A 9 18.83 29.97 17.79
CA PRO A 9 18.84 30.84 18.97
C PRO A 9 19.28 32.26 18.60
N VAL A 10 18.54 33.27 19.08
CA VAL A 10 18.98 34.68 19.01
C VAL A 10 19.90 35.00 20.20
N LEU A 11 19.62 34.42 21.36
CA LEU A 11 20.51 34.50 22.51
C LEU A 11 21.66 33.52 22.40
N SER A 12 22.84 33.92 22.86
CA SER A 12 23.93 32.98 23.07
C SER A 12 23.61 32.04 24.23
N LYS A 13 24.28 30.88 24.22
CA LYS A 13 24.23 29.91 25.31
C LYS A 13 24.63 30.53 26.65
N GLU A 14 25.64 31.39 26.67
CA GLU A 14 26.11 32.11 27.86
C GLU A 14 25.08 33.10 28.39
N ALA A 15 24.36 33.78 27.49
CA ALA A 15 23.28 34.68 27.86
C ALA A 15 22.07 33.91 28.43
N GLY A 16 21.77 32.73 27.87
CA GLY A 16 20.77 31.80 28.41
C GLY A 16 21.13 31.32 29.82
N ILE A 17 22.38 30.92 30.05
CA ILE A 17 22.88 30.56 31.40
C ILE A 17 22.72 31.73 32.36
N SER A 18 23.14 32.93 31.95
CA SER A 18 23.07 34.14 32.78
C SER A 18 21.63 34.51 33.15
N ALA A 19 20.68 34.35 32.22
CA ALA A 19 19.26 34.57 32.48
C ALA A 19 18.70 33.55 33.49
N ALA A 20 19.09 32.27 33.36
CA ALA A 20 18.71 31.22 34.30
C ALA A 20 19.24 31.48 35.71
N GLU A 21 20.52 31.86 35.85
CA GLU A 21 21.13 32.15 37.15
C GLU A 21 20.45 33.33 37.87
N LYS A 22 20.02 34.36 37.12
CA LYS A 22 19.27 35.50 37.69
C LYS A 22 17.86 35.15 38.17
N SER A 23 17.28 34.07 37.64
CA SER A 23 15.91 33.68 37.94
C SER A 23 15.74 32.95 39.28
N ILE A 24 16.85 32.51 39.91
CA ILE A 24 16.84 31.72 41.14
C ILE A 24 17.80 32.32 42.19
N LYS A 25 17.44 32.18 43.48
CA LYS A 25 18.20 32.82 44.57
C LYS A 25 19.38 32.00 45.08
N TYR A 26 19.30 30.67 45.02
CA TYR A 26 20.29 29.77 45.62
C TYR A 26 20.55 28.57 44.70
N PHE A 27 21.80 28.40 44.28
CA PHE A 27 22.27 27.24 43.50
C PHE A 27 23.75 26.95 43.82
N ASP A 28 24.13 25.68 43.68
CA ASP A 28 25.51 25.20 43.80
C ASP A 28 26.25 25.45 42.49
N SER A 29 27.45 26.02 42.57
CA SER A 29 28.31 26.30 41.43
C SER A 29 29.00 25.07 40.84
N LYS A 30 28.91 23.89 41.48
CA LYS A 30 29.75 22.73 41.15
C LYS A 30 29.40 21.99 39.85
N THR A 31 28.15 22.04 39.37
CA THR A 31 27.77 21.37 38.11
C THR A 31 26.69 22.15 37.37
N LYS A 32 27.03 22.74 36.22
CA LYS A 32 26.09 23.39 35.29
C LYS A 32 26.14 22.67 33.96
N SER A 33 25.00 22.24 33.45
CA SER A 33 24.85 21.76 32.07
C SER A 33 23.73 22.55 31.41
N VAL A 34 23.87 22.80 30.12
CA VAL A 34 22.84 23.46 29.32
C VAL A 34 22.63 22.71 28.02
N GLU A 35 21.36 22.44 27.73
CA GLU A 35 20.90 21.80 26.51
C GLU A 35 19.98 22.76 25.76
N LEU A 36 20.08 22.78 24.43
CA LEU A 36 19.16 23.51 23.57
C LEU A 36 18.10 22.53 23.05
N MET A 37 16.83 22.83 23.28
CA MET A 37 15.73 21.94 22.94
C MET A 37 14.47 22.70 22.50
N LEU A 38 13.53 21.99 21.89
CA LEU A 38 12.18 22.50 21.67
C LEU A 38 11.31 22.20 22.89
N TYR A 39 10.52 23.17 23.33
CA TYR A 39 9.59 23.09 24.44
C TYR A 39 8.19 23.48 23.98
N SER A 40 7.21 22.59 24.17
CA SER A 40 5.82 22.87 23.83
C SER A 40 5.10 23.52 25.02
N LYS A 41 4.54 24.71 24.82
CA LYS A 41 3.67 25.40 25.78
C LYS A 41 2.41 25.90 25.07
N GLU A 42 1.24 25.50 25.55
CA GLU A 42 -0.06 25.99 25.01
C GLU A 42 -0.16 25.86 23.48
N PHE A 43 0.26 24.71 22.93
CA PHE A 43 0.29 24.42 21.49
C PHE A 43 1.29 25.24 20.66
N GLN A 44 2.18 26.00 21.30
CA GLN A 44 3.30 26.69 20.65
C GLN A 44 4.63 25.98 20.95
N LEU A 45 5.44 25.77 19.92
CA LEU A 45 6.80 25.26 20.04
C LEU A 45 7.78 26.42 20.25
N LEU A 46 8.48 26.40 21.37
CA LEU A 46 9.49 27.39 21.74
C LEU A 46 10.88 26.75 21.68
N LEU A 47 11.86 27.44 21.13
CA LEU A 47 13.26 27.04 21.25
C LEU A 47 13.79 27.54 22.60
N VAL A 48 14.28 26.65 23.45
CA VAL A 48 14.68 27.00 24.82
C VAL A 48 16.05 26.44 25.20
N TYR A 49 16.76 27.15 26.07
CA TYR A 49 17.88 26.65 26.85
C TYR A 49 17.37 26.03 28.16
N ALA A 50 17.56 24.72 28.32
CA ALA A 50 17.34 24.02 29.59
C ALA A 50 18.65 24.05 30.40
N VAL A 51 18.71 24.91 31.42
CA VAL A 51 19.90 25.14 32.24
C VAL A 51 19.77 24.43 33.58
N LYS A 52 20.60 23.41 33.83
CA LYS A 52 20.66 22.70 35.11
C LYS A 52 21.40 23.55 36.15
N LEU A 53 20.69 23.95 37.20
CA LEU A 53 21.18 24.77 38.30
C LEU A 53 20.87 24.06 39.63
N PRO A 54 21.63 23.03 40.01
CA PRO A 54 21.36 22.26 41.22
C PRO A 54 21.50 23.16 42.46
N SER A 55 20.75 22.88 43.53
CA SER A 55 20.97 23.47 44.86
C SER A 55 21.02 22.38 45.93
N TYR A 56 21.41 22.73 47.15
CA TYR A 56 21.45 21.78 48.28
C TYR A 56 20.09 21.11 48.54
N GLU A 57 18.99 21.85 48.41
CA GLU A 57 17.62 21.34 48.60
C GLU A 57 17.03 20.75 47.32
N LYS A 58 17.55 21.14 46.15
CA LYS A 58 16.98 20.85 44.83
C LYS A 58 18.09 20.41 43.85
N PRO A 59 18.63 19.18 44.01
CA PRO A 59 19.84 18.74 43.31
C PRO A 59 19.67 18.56 41.78
N ASN A 60 18.43 18.58 41.27
CA ASN A 60 18.12 18.40 39.86
C ASN A 60 17.37 19.57 39.22
N MET A 61 17.35 20.76 39.85
CA MET A 61 16.63 21.91 39.33
C MET A 61 17.09 22.30 37.92
N VAL A 62 16.13 22.56 37.03
CA VAL A 62 16.34 23.01 35.65
C VAL A 62 15.49 24.25 35.39
N VAL A 63 16.11 25.28 34.82
CA VAL A 63 15.43 26.50 34.38
C VAL A 63 15.37 26.51 32.85
N TYR A 64 14.17 26.68 32.30
CA TYR A 64 13.94 26.77 30.87
C TYR A 64 13.86 28.24 30.45
N ILE A 65 14.80 28.66 29.61
CA ILE A 65 14.91 30.03 29.11
C ILE A 65 14.59 30.05 27.63
N ASP A 66 13.68 30.94 27.21
CA ASP A 66 13.42 31.20 25.80
C ASP A 66 14.71 31.63 25.09
N ALA A 67 15.14 30.85 24.10
CA ALA A 67 16.38 31.09 23.36
C ALA A 67 16.28 32.29 22.39
N GLN A 68 15.08 32.87 22.22
CA GLN A 68 14.84 34.05 21.40
C GLN A 68 14.94 35.35 22.22
N ASN A 69 14.43 35.37 23.44
CA ASN A 69 14.26 36.62 24.20
C ASN A 69 14.72 36.56 25.67
N GLY A 70 15.05 35.38 26.20
CA GLY A 70 15.64 35.23 27.54
C GLY A 70 14.60 35.14 28.66
N THR A 71 13.33 35.09 28.31
CA THR A 71 12.23 34.94 29.28
C THR A 71 12.30 33.57 29.94
N VAL A 72 12.06 33.52 31.24
CA VAL A 72 11.92 32.26 31.98
C VAL A 72 10.59 31.63 31.60
N ILE A 73 10.64 30.52 30.88
CA ILE A 73 9.46 29.77 30.45
C ILE A 73 8.91 28.90 31.58
N LYS A 74 9.83 28.27 32.33
CA LYS A 74 9.52 27.36 33.45
C LYS A 74 10.73 27.22 34.38
N ILE A 75 10.47 27.09 35.68
CA ILE A 75 11.44 26.59 36.66
C ILE A 75 10.94 25.22 37.11
N ASP A 76 11.72 24.17 36.85
CA ASP A 76 11.50 22.82 37.33
C ASP A 76 12.42 22.60 38.53
N ASP A 77 11.86 22.39 39.71
CA ASP A 77 12.65 22.24 40.93
C ASP A 77 13.41 20.90 41.02
N GLY A 78 13.15 19.98 40.09
CA GLY A 78 13.87 18.72 40.00
C GLY A 78 13.67 17.80 41.21
N ILE A 79 12.72 18.11 42.09
CA ILE A 79 12.26 17.18 43.12
C ILE A 79 11.30 16.23 42.43
N ARG A 80 11.80 15.06 42.02
CA ARG A 80 10.97 14.01 41.44
C ARG A 80 11.04 12.78 42.33
N TYR A 81 9.97 12.54 43.09
CA TYR A 81 9.64 11.20 43.60
C TYR A 81 8.90 10.37 42.53
N ASP A 82 8.58 10.99 41.40
CA ASP A 82 7.70 10.50 40.35
C ASP A 82 8.47 10.32 39.04
N GLY A 83 8.33 9.17 38.38
CA GLY A 83 9.15 8.81 37.23
C GLY A 83 8.88 7.41 36.67
N PRO A 84 9.45 7.08 35.49
CA PRO A 84 9.43 5.72 34.98
C PRO A 84 10.14 4.79 35.97
N VAL A 85 9.46 3.72 36.35
CA VAL A 85 9.96 2.67 37.23
C VAL A 85 9.68 1.30 36.60
N VAL A 86 10.25 0.26 37.20
CA VAL A 86 10.03 -1.13 36.77
C VAL A 86 9.17 -1.82 37.80
N GLY A 87 8.00 -2.29 37.37
CA GLY A 87 7.10 -3.11 38.17
C GLY A 87 7.05 -4.55 37.69
N THR A 88 6.21 -5.32 38.35
CA THR A 88 5.83 -6.68 37.95
C THR A 88 4.32 -6.77 37.76
N GLY A 89 3.87 -7.78 37.02
CA GLY A 89 2.45 -8.11 36.88
C GLY A 89 2.29 -9.55 36.42
N ILE A 90 1.10 -10.11 36.59
CA ILE A 90 0.75 -11.44 36.08
C ILE A 90 -0.14 -11.27 34.86
N GLY A 91 0.24 -11.87 33.73
CA GLY A 91 -0.58 -11.87 32.51
C GLY A 91 -1.73 -12.89 32.55
N LEU A 92 -2.56 -12.91 31.51
CA LEU A 92 -3.75 -13.77 31.38
C LEU A 92 -3.40 -15.26 31.43
N LYS A 93 -2.23 -15.64 30.88
CA LYS A 93 -1.69 -17.01 30.94
C LYS A 93 -1.00 -17.36 32.28
N GLY A 94 -1.18 -16.54 33.32
CA GLY A 94 -0.60 -16.75 34.64
C GLY A 94 0.91 -16.54 34.73
N THR A 95 1.53 -16.00 33.67
CA THR A 95 2.98 -15.77 33.61
C THR A 95 3.34 -14.41 34.19
N ALA A 96 4.36 -14.37 35.05
CA ALA A 96 4.89 -13.12 35.59
C ALA A 96 5.68 -12.34 34.53
N LYS A 97 5.44 -11.03 34.45
CA LYS A 97 6.05 -10.12 33.48
C LYS A 97 6.70 -8.93 34.18
N SER A 98 7.86 -8.51 33.69
CA SER A 98 8.44 -7.22 34.06
C SER A 98 7.80 -6.15 33.18
N ILE A 99 7.09 -5.21 33.80
CA ILE A 99 6.40 -4.13 33.10
C ILE A 99 7.02 -2.78 33.45
N ARG A 100 6.94 -1.84 32.51
CA ARG A 100 7.33 -0.45 32.77
C ARG A 100 6.13 0.31 33.29
N THR A 101 6.33 0.96 34.42
CA THR A 101 5.27 1.67 35.13
C THR A 101 5.74 3.08 35.43
N PHE A 102 4.84 3.90 35.93
CA PHE A 102 5.14 5.29 36.24
C PHE A 102 4.67 5.62 37.65
N LEU A 103 5.59 5.98 38.53
CA LEU A 103 5.27 6.48 39.87
C LEU A 103 4.83 7.94 39.73
N SER A 104 3.60 8.26 40.14
CA SER A 104 3.08 9.62 40.15
C SER A 104 2.25 9.86 41.40
N ALA A 105 2.56 10.90 42.18
CA ALA A 105 1.88 11.24 43.42
C ALA A 105 1.73 10.06 44.39
N GLY A 106 2.78 9.22 44.47
CA GLY A 106 2.77 8.04 45.32
C GLY A 106 1.83 6.93 44.86
N LYS A 107 1.45 6.88 43.57
CA LYS A 107 0.74 5.77 42.92
C LYS A 107 1.52 5.24 41.73
N TYR A 108 1.51 3.93 41.51
CA TYR A 108 2.06 3.34 40.28
C TYR A 108 0.99 3.21 39.21
N TYR A 109 1.22 3.82 38.05
CA TYR A 109 0.36 3.72 36.88
C TYR A 109 0.99 2.81 35.82
N MET A 110 0.14 2.13 35.06
CA MET A 110 0.58 1.34 33.90
C MET A 110 0.86 2.27 32.71
N ILE A 111 1.97 3.00 32.81
CA ILE A 111 2.47 3.93 31.80
C ILE A 111 3.95 3.63 31.58
N ASP A 112 4.33 3.42 30.32
CA ASP A 112 5.70 3.27 29.88
C ASP A 112 6.20 4.58 29.25
N ALA A 113 6.86 5.40 30.07
CA ALA A 113 7.57 6.60 29.65
C ALA A 113 9.09 6.36 29.56
N SER A 114 9.53 5.11 29.38
CA SER A 114 10.96 4.75 29.28
C SER A 114 11.46 4.66 27.83
N LEU A 115 10.55 4.75 26.86
CA LEU A 115 10.87 4.60 25.44
C LEU A 115 11.28 5.94 24.80
N PRO A 116 12.10 5.92 23.73
CA PRO A 116 12.57 7.15 23.06
C PRO A 116 11.48 8.07 22.50
N MET A 117 10.24 7.58 22.36
CA MET A 117 9.10 8.39 21.92
C MET A 117 8.59 9.35 23.01
N PHE A 118 8.95 9.15 24.28
CA PHE A 118 8.44 9.96 25.38
C PHE A 118 8.92 11.43 25.31
N LEU A 119 7.96 12.35 25.33
CA LEU A 119 8.22 13.79 25.36
C LEU A 119 7.95 14.35 26.75
N ALA A 120 9.01 14.71 27.48
CA ALA A 120 8.88 15.40 28.76
C ALA A 120 8.35 16.84 28.58
N PRO A 121 7.54 17.38 29.51
CA PRO A 121 7.18 16.81 30.81
C PRO A 121 5.99 15.83 30.78
N ILE A 122 5.91 15.03 31.86
CA ILE A 122 5.00 13.89 32.09
C ILE A 122 3.51 14.24 31.98
N ASP A 123 3.17 15.47 32.31
CA ASP A 123 1.82 16.04 32.28
C ASP A 123 1.22 16.05 30.86
N SER A 124 2.06 15.90 29.84
CA SER A 124 1.61 15.75 28.47
C SER A 124 1.11 14.34 28.14
N ASN A 125 1.53 13.27 28.85
CA ASN A 125 1.34 11.86 28.48
C ASN A 125 1.60 11.57 26.98
N LYS A 126 2.51 12.32 26.34
CA LYS A 126 2.81 12.16 24.92
C LYS A 126 3.98 11.21 24.70
N GLY A 127 3.78 10.27 23.78
CA GLY A 127 4.77 9.27 23.42
C GLY A 127 5.03 8.27 24.54
N VAL A 128 3.95 7.79 25.15
CA VAL A 128 4.01 6.70 26.13
C VAL A 128 3.28 5.48 25.58
N ILE A 129 3.42 4.36 26.28
CA ILE A 129 2.45 3.26 26.20
C ILE A 129 1.62 3.33 27.46
N ASP A 130 0.30 3.28 27.38
CA ASP A 130 -0.55 3.26 28.55
C ASP A 130 -1.73 2.29 28.41
N ALA A 131 -2.31 1.95 29.55
CA ALA A 131 -3.45 1.04 29.66
C ALA A 131 -4.61 1.70 30.40
N TYR A 132 -5.80 1.45 29.89
CA TYR A 132 -7.09 1.91 30.38
C TYR A 132 -8.03 0.73 30.54
N ASP A 133 -8.89 0.82 31.53
CA ASP A 133 -9.91 -0.16 31.86
C ASP A 133 -11.29 0.44 31.56
N ALA A 134 -11.98 -0.13 30.56
CA ALA A 134 -13.32 0.29 30.15
C ALA A 134 -14.44 -0.20 31.08
N MET A 135 -14.13 -0.90 32.18
CA MET A 135 -15.09 -1.30 33.21
C MET A 135 -16.26 -2.15 32.69
N ASN A 136 -16.07 -2.87 31.56
CA ASN A 136 -17.12 -3.61 30.86
C ASN A 136 -18.34 -2.73 30.52
N ASP A 137 -18.13 -1.43 30.29
CA ASP A 137 -19.20 -0.46 30.04
C ASP A 137 -20.01 -0.81 28.78
N THR A 138 -21.31 -1.02 28.96
CA THR A 138 -22.27 -1.37 27.91
C THR A 138 -23.06 -0.18 27.37
N SER A 139 -22.87 1.03 27.92
CA SER A 139 -23.62 2.24 27.59
C SER A 139 -23.31 2.85 26.20
N GLY A 140 -22.40 2.24 25.44
CA GLY A 140 -21.93 2.74 24.14
C GLY A 140 -20.93 3.89 24.24
N ASN A 141 -20.67 4.42 25.44
CA ASN A 141 -19.68 5.48 25.72
C ASN A 141 -18.37 4.94 26.31
N GLY A 142 -18.13 3.62 26.24
CA GLY A 142 -17.13 2.90 27.05
C GLY A 142 -15.67 3.38 27.00
N TYR A 143 -15.32 4.28 26.07
CA TYR A 143 -14.03 4.98 26.11
C TYR A 143 -14.01 6.20 27.04
N LEU A 144 -15.08 7.00 27.08
CA LEU A 144 -15.14 8.24 27.88
C LEU A 144 -15.15 7.97 29.39
N SER A 145 -15.53 6.76 29.79
CA SER A 145 -15.58 6.28 31.17
C SER A 145 -14.32 5.49 31.56
N ALA A 146 -13.42 5.20 30.62
CA ALA A 146 -12.28 4.32 30.87
C ALA A 146 -11.28 4.92 31.86
N GLY A 147 -11.05 4.21 32.97
CA GLY A 147 -10.12 4.62 34.00
C GLY A 147 -8.70 4.18 33.64
N ARG A 148 -7.71 5.09 33.78
CA ARG A 148 -6.31 4.69 33.62
C ARG A 148 -5.94 3.65 34.68
N VAL A 149 -5.28 2.58 34.25
CA VAL A 149 -4.88 1.47 35.13
C VAL A 149 -3.77 1.92 36.10
N PHE A 150 -3.98 1.64 37.38
CA PHE A 150 -3.02 1.87 38.46
C PHE A 150 -3.00 0.67 39.40
N ASP A 151 -1.89 0.51 40.11
CA ASP A 151 -1.73 -0.50 41.16
C ASP A 151 -2.54 -0.10 42.42
N PRO A 152 -3.55 -0.90 42.81
CA PRO A 152 -4.38 -0.61 43.98
C PRO A 152 -3.64 -0.63 45.32
N ASN A 153 -2.60 -1.47 45.47
CA ASN A 153 -1.88 -1.69 46.72
C ASN A 153 -0.57 -0.89 46.80
N ASN A 154 -0.16 -0.30 45.68
CA ASN A 154 0.95 0.62 45.57
C ASN A 154 2.31 0.03 45.99
N ASP A 155 2.53 -1.24 45.67
CA ASP A 155 3.79 -1.96 45.83
C ASP A 155 4.53 -2.18 44.49
N ASN A 156 3.96 -1.64 43.41
CA ASN A 156 4.38 -1.75 42.01
C ASN A 156 4.29 -3.17 41.45
N ASN A 157 3.36 -3.97 41.99
CA ASN A 157 3.11 -5.34 41.57
C ASN A 157 1.64 -5.55 41.17
N PHE A 158 1.36 -5.49 39.87
CA PHE A 158 0.04 -5.57 39.26
C PHE A 158 -0.49 -7.02 39.23
N ASN A 159 -0.66 -7.62 40.39
CA ASN A 159 -1.19 -8.98 40.56
C ASN A 159 -2.38 -9.05 41.54
N ASP A 160 -2.91 -7.90 41.92
CA ASP A 160 -3.89 -7.75 43.01
C ASP A 160 -5.26 -8.35 42.69
N ASN A 161 -5.58 -8.51 41.41
CA ASN A 161 -6.83 -9.11 40.95
C ASN A 161 -6.73 -9.59 39.50
N GLU A 162 -7.68 -10.45 39.11
CA GLU A 162 -7.76 -11.03 37.76
C GLU A 162 -7.95 -9.99 36.66
N ARG A 163 -8.56 -8.84 36.96
CA ARG A 163 -8.83 -7.78 35.99
C ARG A 163 -7.54 -7.16 35.46
N LEU A 164 -6.54 -6.97 36.32
CA LEU A 164 -5.26 -6.39 35.90
C LEU A 164 -4.51 -7.23 34.86
N LYS A 165 -4.81 -8.54 34.73
CA LYS A 165 -4.08 -9.44 33.81
C LYS A 165 -4.17 -9.01 32.35
N ALA A 166 -5.34 -8.57 31.90
CA ALA A 166 -5.53 -8.11 30.52
C ALA A 166 -4.70 -6.85 30.24
N ALA A 167 -4.71 -5.90 31.18
CA ALA A 167 -3.91 -4.68 31.08
C ALA A 167 -2.40 -4.99 31.09
N VAL A 168 -1.95 -5.91 31.94
CA VAL A 168 -0.55 -6.36 32.00
C VAL A 168 -0.09 -6.89 30.64
N ASP A 169 -0.89 -7.76 29.99
CA ASP A 169 -0.52 -8.31 28.68
C ASP A 169 -0.57 -7.26 27.57
N ALA A 170 -1.64 -6.48 27.46
CA ALA A 170 -1.75 -5.43 26.44
C ALA A 170 -0.60 -4.41 26.53
N HIS A 171 -0.25 -3.99 27.74
CA HIS A 171 0.84 -3.05 27.99
C HIS A 171 2.22 -3.64 27.68
N PHE A 172 2.45 -4.87 28.13
CA PHE A 172 3.71 -5.57 27.87
C PHE A 172 3.92 -5.81 26.37
N TYR A 173 2.92 -6.35 25.68
CA TYR A 173 3.01 -6.67 24.27
C TYR A 173 3.09 -5.41 23.39
N SER A 174 2.35 -4.35 23.72
CA SER A 174 2.49 -3.05 23.02
C SER A 174 3.93 -2.53 23.06
N ARG A 175 4.63 -2.71 24.18
CA ARG A 175 6.04 -2.36 24.30
C ARG A 175 6.92 -3.19 23.37
N GLU A 176 6.65 -4.48 23.23
CA GLU A 176 7.39 -5.35 22.33
C GLU A 176 7.13 -4.98 20.86
N VAL A 177 5.87 -4.69 20.49
CA VAL A 177 5.53 -4.18 19.14
C VAL A 177 6.27 -2.89 18.83
N TYR A 178 6.29 -1.92 19.76
CA TYR A 178 7.05 -0.68 19.58
C TYR A 178 8.54 -0.96 19.35
N GLN A 179 9.14 -1.86 20.14
CA GLN A 179 10.55 -2.22 19.99
C GLN A 179 10.84 -2.88 18.64
N ILE A 180 9.93 -3.71 18.14
CA ILE A 180 10.03 -4.31 16.80
C ILE A 180 9.94 -3.24 15.72
N LEU A 181 8.95 -2.34 15.79
CA LEU A 181 8.80 -1.22 14.86
C LEU A 181 10.06 -0.35 14.82
N LYS A 182 10.58 0.00 16.00
CA LYS A 182 11.75 0.86 16.11
C LYS A 182 13.04 0.16 15.68
N GLY A 183 13.23 -1.08 16.13
CA GLY A 183 14.46 -1.84 15.92
C GLY A 183 14.60 -2.40 14.50
N ARG A 184 13.50 -2.90 13.91
CA ARG A 184 13.53 -3.51 12.56
C ARG A 184 13.28 -2.50 11.45
N PHE A 185 12.44 -1.50 11.68
CA PHE A 185 11.99 -0.58 10.62
C PHE A 185 12.37 0.88 10.87
N GLY A 186 13.01 1.20 12.01
CA GLY A 186 13.35 2.58 12.38
C GLY A 186 12.15 3.44 12.78
N ARG A 187 10.93 2.89 12.74
CA ARG A 187 9.67 3.62 12.93
C ARG A 187 9.46 3.98 14.39
N SER A 188 9.14 5.25 14.67
CA SER A 188 8.83 5.71 16.03
C SER A 188 7.31 5.66 16.28
N SER A 189 6.81 4.58 16.88
CA SER A 189 5.37 4.33 17.10
C SER A 189 4.57 4.13 15.80
N PHE A 190 3.24 3.99 15.92
CA PHE A 190 2.32 3.73 14.81
C PHE A 190 2.28 4.87 13.80
N ASP A 191 2.56 6.12 14.19
CA ASP A 191 2.51 7.32 13.33
C ASP A 191 3.88 7.81 12.84
N ASN A 192 4.97 7.14 13.25
CA ASN A 192 6.36 7.55 13.03
C ASN A 192 6.77 8.89 13.68
N LEU A 193 5.90 9.48 14.50
CA LEU A 193 6.13 10.75 15.20
C LEU A 193 6.23 10.56 16.72
N GLY A 194 6.22 9.30 17.18
CA GLY A 194 6.21 8.99 18.61
C GLY A 194 4.83 9.19 19.25
N GLY A 195 3.74 8.93 18.51
CA GLY A 195 2.40 8.93 19.06
C GLY A 195 2.23 7.95 20.23
N THR A 196 1.36 8.30 21.18
CA THR A 196 1.05 7.46 22.34
C THR A 196 0.29 6.21 21.93
N ILE A 197 0.74 5.04 22.41
CA ILE A 197 0.09 3.75 22.17
C ILE A 197 -0.82 3.47 23.37
N SER A 198 -2.12 3.71 23.20
CA SER A 198 -3.11 3.51 24.27
C SER A 198 -3.88 2.21 24.09
N ASN A 199 -3.94 1.43 25.17
CA ASN A 199 -4.62 0.14 25.23
C ASN A 199 -5.88 0.27 26.09
N VAL A 200 -7.04 -0.12 25.56
CA VAL A 200 -8.31 -0.15 26.30
C VAL A 200 -8.74 -1.60 26.45
N VAL A 201 -8.70 -2.12 27.67
CA VAL A 201 -9.11 -3.49 28.00
C VAL A 201 -10.50 -3.52 28.66
N HIS A 202 -11.08 -4.72 28.74
CA HIS A 202 -12.43 -4.93 29.30
C HIS A 202 -13.51 -4.13 28.58
N TYR A 203 -13.39 -4.06 27.25
CA TYR A 203 -14.36 -3.36 26.43
C TYR A 203 -15.64 -4.19 26.29
N LYS A 204 -16.75 -3.61 26.75
CA LYS A 204 -18.07 -4.26 26.82
C LYS A 204 -18.02 -5.59 27.58
N GLN A 205 -19.12 -6.33 27.56
CA GLN A 205 -19.24 -7.67 28.15
C GLN A 205 -19.18 -8.72 27.04
N ASP A 206 -18.45 -9.81 27.28
CA ASP A 206 -18.32 -10.98 26.39
C ASP A 206 -18.04 -10.62 24.92
N TYR A 207 -17.25 -9.55 24.71
CA TYR A 207 -17.03 -8.98 23.39
C TYR A 207 -15.95 -9.76 22.65
N ASN A 208 -16.36 -10.47 21.60
CA ASN A 208 -15.52 -11.31 20.76
C ASN A 208 -14.81 -10.52 19.64
N ASN A 209 -14.15 -9.41 19.99
CA ASN A 209 -13.33 -8.69 19.03
C ASN A 209 -12.27 -7.79 19.68
N ALA A 210 -11.27 -7.43 18.89
CA ALA A 210 -10.31 -6.37 19.14
C ALA A 210 -10.31 -5.43 17.94
N PHE A 211 -9.93 -4.17 18.13
CA PHE A 211 -9.87 -3.21 17.03
C PHE A 211 -9.00 -2.00 17.34
N TRP A 212 -8.36 -1.47 16.30
CA TRP A 212 -7.91 -0.08 16.22
C TRP A 212 -9.05 0.84 15.76
N ASN A 213 -9.24 1.97 16.44
CA ASN A 213 -10.33 2.90 16.14
C ASN A 213 -9.91 4.23 15.51
N GLY A 214 -8.63 4.38 15.13
CA GLY A 214 -8.05 5.65 14.69
C GLY A 214 -7.29 6.42 15.76
N SER A 215 -7.33 5.98 17.02
CA SER A 215 -6.63 6.65 18.13
C SER A 215 -6.04 5.71 19.17
N PHE A 216 -6.69 4.57 19.44
CA PHE A 216 -6.26 3.60 20.44
C PHE A 216 -6.71 2.19 20.06
N MET A 217 -6.08 1.18 20.66
CA MET A 217 -6.48 -0.21 20.51
C MET A 217 -7.45 -0.59 21.62
N THR A 218 -8.42 -1.44 21.26
CA THR A 218 -9.47 -1.90 22.15
C THR A 218 -9.52 -3.42 22.15
N TYR A 219 -9.66 -4.02 23.33
CA TYR A 219 -9.68 -5.47 23.53
C TYR A 219 -10.90 -5.90 24.34
N GLY A 220 -11.71 -6.77 23.74
CA GLY A 220 -12.78 -7.46 24.43
C GLY A 220 -12.26 -8.62 25.28
N ASP A 221 -13.04 -8.97 26.31
CA ASP A 221 -12.72 -10.09 27.20
C ASP A 221 -13.02 -11.47 26.57
N GLY A 222 -13.71 -11.50 25.43
CA GLY A 222 -14.20 -12.72 24.82
C GLY A 222 -15.34 -13.38 25.62
N ASP A 223 -16.04 -14.32 25.00
CA ASP A 223 -17.15 -15.09 25.61
C ASP A 223 -16.69 -16.38 26.29
N ASN A 224 -15.38 -16.65 26.34
CA ASN A 224 -14.74 -17.90 26.77
C ASN A 224 -15.20 -19.16 26.00
N SER A 225 -15.80 -18.98 24.83
CA SER A 225 -16.24 -20.05 23.93
C SER A 225 -15.52 -19.92 22.59
N ARG A 226 -15.77 -18.83 21.87
CA ARG A 226 -15.04 -18.50 20.63
C ARG A 226 -13.72 -17.79 20.93
N PHE A 227 -13.71 -16.87 21.89
CA PHE A 227 -12.50 -16.19 22.30
C PHE A 227 -12.39 -16.15 23.82
N SER A 228 -11.18 -16.35 24.31
CA SER A 228 -10.76 -15.81 25.60
C SER A 228 -10.33 -14.35 25.45
N ASN A 229 -9.80 -13.73 26.51
CA ASN A 229 -9.46 -12.31 26.48
C ASN A 229 -8.41 -11.99 25.40
N LEU A 230 -8.79 -11.15 24.45
CA LEU A 230 -8.01 -10.89 23.24
C LEU A 230 -6.70 -10.13 23.51
N ALA A 231 -6.57 -9.48 24.67
CA ALA A 231 -5.30 -8.87 25.09
C ALA A 231 -4.19 -9.92 25.34
N GLY A 232 -4.56 -11.21 25.46
CA GLY A 232 -3.63 -12.31 25.72
C GLY A 232 -2.81 -12.77 24.51
N GLY A 233 -3.21 -12.40 23.29
CA GLY A 233 -2.54 -12.77 22.03
C GLY A 233 -1.54 -11.70 21.59
N PHE A 234 -0.25 -12.03 21.54
CA PHE A 234 0.78 -11.05 21.16
C PHE A 234 0.63 -10.58 19.72
N ASP A 235 0.33 -11.51 18.84
CA ASP A 235 0.00 -11.30 17.43
C ASP A 235 -1.27 -10.45 17.24
N VAL A 236 -2.30 -10.61 18.08
CA VAL A 236 -3.49 -9.74 18.11
C VAL A 236 -3.08 -8.30 18.44
N ILE A 237 -2.27 -8.08 19.48
CA ILE A 237 -1.77 -6.72 19.80
C ILE A 237 -0.97 -6.13 18.62
N ALA A 238 -0.12 -6.94 17.99
CA ALA A 238 0.68 -6.52 16.83
C ALA A 238 -0.18 -6.20 15.61
N HIS A 239 -1.24 -6.98 15.37
CA HIS A 239 -2.23 -6.76 14.31
C HIS A 239 -2.92 -5.40 14.52
N GLU A 240 -3.46 -5.13 15.71
CA GLU A 240 -4.17 -3.87 15.99
C GLU A 240 -3.28 -2.62 15.86
N VAL A 241 -2.04 -2.69 16.38
CA VAL A 241 -1.10 -1.57 16.23
C VAL A 241 -0.74 -1.35 14.75
N THR A 242 -0.72 -2.41 13.95
CA THR A 242 -0.40 -2.33 12.51
C THR A 242 -1.50 -1.64 11.71
N HIS A 243 -2.77 -1.74 12.08
CA HIS A 243 -3.82 -0.90 11.47
C HIS A 243 -3.51 0.60 11.61
N GLY A 244 -3.01 1.03 12.78
CA GLY A 244 -2.53 2.40 12.97
C GLY A 244 -1.33 2.74 12.09
N VAL A 245 -0.43 1.80 11.83
CA VAL A 245 0.67 1.97 10.86
C VAL A 245 0.15 2.14 9.44
N THR A 246 -0.84 1.33 9.04
CA THR A 246 -1.48 1.38 7.72
C THR A 246 -2.21 2.71 7.51
N GLU A 247 -2.99 3.18 8.50
CA GLU A 247 -3.66 4.49 8.47
C GLU A 247 -2.66 5.63 8.25
N ARG A 248 -1.50 5.57 8.92
CA ARG A 248 -0.47 6.62 8.88
C ARG A 248 0.53 6.44 7.75
N THR A 249 0.26 5.56 6.79
CA THR A 249 1.07 5.34 5.60
C THR A 249 0.20 5.30 4.34
N ALA A 250 -0.16 4.11 3.86
CA ALA A 250 -0.94 3.92 2.64
C ALA A 250 -2.41 4.35 2.80
N ASN A 251 -2.91 4.36 4.03
CA ASN A 251 -4.30 4.68 4.38
C ASN A 251 -5.31 3.85 3.56
N LEU A 252 -5.07 2.53 3.49
CA LEU A 252 -5.87 1.58 2.71
C LEU A 252 -7.35 1.65 3.13
N VAL A 253 -8.23 1.91 2.16
CA VAL A 253 -9.69 1.94 2.40
C VAL A 253 -10.13 0.55 2.81
N TYR A 254 -10.89 0.47 3.91
CA TYR A 254 -11.30 -0.78 4.54
C TYR A 254 -12.51 -1.44 3.85
N GLU A 255 -12.38 -1.69 2.55
CA GLU A 255 -13.37 -2.39 1.74
C GLU A 255 -12.71 -3.15 0.57
N PHE A 256 -13.34 -4.24 0.11
CA PHE A 256 -12.89 -5.05 -1.02
C PHE A 256 -11.39 -5.44 -0.92
N GLN A 257 -10.62 -5.35 -2.01
CA GLN A 257 -9.21 -5.72 -2.02
C GLN A 257 -8.32 -4.77 -1.22
N SER A 258 -8.64 -3.47 -1.13
CA SER A 258 -7.85 -2.56 -0.30
C SER A 258 -8.04 -2.87 1.18
N GLY A 259 -9.25 -3.25 1.59
CA GLY A 259 -9.52 -3.71 2.96
C GLY A 259 -8.87 -5.07 3.23
N ALA A 260 -8.94 -6.00 2.28
CA ALA A 260 -8.22 -7.27 2.39
C ALA A 260 -6.70 -7.11 2.45
N LEU A 261 -6.13 -6.09 1.79
CA LEU A 261 -4.73 -5.71 1.97
C LEU A 261 -4.47 -5.10 3.34
N ASN A 262 -5.39 -4.29 3.87
CA ASN A 262 -5.27 -3.71 5.21
C ASN A 262 -5.17 -4.84 6.27
N GLU A 263 -6.09 -5.81 6.20
CA GLU A 263 -6.08 -7.03 7.02
C GLU A 263 -4.79 -7.85 6.84
N ALA A 264 -4.44 -8.18 5.60
CA ALA A 264 -3.25 -9.00 5.34
C ALA A 264 -1.96 -8.33 5.79
N VAL A 265 -1.86 -6.99 5.68
CA VAL A 265 -0.70 -6.26 6.20
C VAL A 265 -0.63 -6.41 7.72
N SER A 266 -1.75 -6.22 8.44
CA SER A 266 -1.79 -6.42 9.90
C SER A 266 -1.37 -7.83 10.31
N ASP A 267 -1.87 -8.85 9.61
CA ASP A 267 -1.48 -10.26 9.77
C ASP A 267 0.01 -10.52 9.51
N ILE A 268 0.56 -9.95 8.43
CA ILE A 268 1.98 -10.08 8.07
C ILE A 268 2.87 -9.52 9.16
N PHE A 269 2.57 -8.32 9.67
CA PHE A 269 3.36 -7.73 10.75
C PHE A 269 3.18 -8.46 12.08
N ALA A 270 2.01 -9.03 12.32
CA ALA A 270 1.75 -9.89 13.48
C ALA A 270 2.66 -11.13 13.49
N VAL A 271 2.77 -11.89 12.39
CA VAL A 271 3.68 -13.07 12.34
C VAL A 271 5.16 -12.70 12.18
N ILE A 272 5.46 -11.45 11.83
CA ILE A 272 6.83 -10.92 11.94
C ILE A 272 7.17 -10.65 13.41
N ALA A 273 6.21 -10.14 14.19
CA ALA A 273 6.36 -9.89 15.61
C ALA A 273 6.41 -11.21 16.40
N ASP A 274 5.37 -12.02 16.28
CA ASP A 274 5.32 -13.39 16.79
C ASP A 274 5.77 -14.39 15.72
N SER A 275 7.08 -14.61 15.67
CA SER A 275 7.68 -15.49 14.67
C SER A 275 7.64 -16.99 15.05
N THR A 276 6.97 -17.37 16.13
CA THR A 276 6.99 -18.75 16.65
C THR A 276 6.26 -19.73 15.75
N ASN A 277 5.22 -19.27 15.04
CA ASN A 277 4.38 -20.09 14.16
C ASN A 277 3.78 -19.24 13.02
N TRP A 278 2.84 -19.78 12.24
CA TRP A 278 2.15 -19.10 11.12
C TRP A 278 0.64 -18.93 11.35
N LEU A 279 0.21 -19.14 12.59
CA LEU A 279 -1.14 -19.01 13.06
C LEU A 279 -1.37 -17.57 13.54
N LEU A 280 -2.65 -17.20 13.61
CA LEU A 280 -3.09 -15.94 14.16
C LEU A 280 -4.23 -16.15 15.15
N GLY A 281 -4.09 -15.58 16.33
CA GLY A 281 -5.04 -15.63 17.43
C GLY A 281 -5.09 -16.98 18.14
N GLU A 282 -4.21 -17.94 17.83
CA GLU A 282 -4.19 -19.29 18.43
C GLU A 282 -4.08 -19.26 19.97
N ASP A 283 -3.52 -18.18 20.50
CA ASP A 283 -3.34 -17.97 21.93
C ASP A 283 -4.61 -17.57 22.67
N VAL A 284 -5.63 -17.11 21.94
CA VAL A 284 -6.88 -16.58 22.50
C VAL A 284 -8.13 -17.16 21.84
N TYR A 285 -8.00 -17.84 20.71
CA TYR A 285 -9.09 -18.48 19.97
C TYR A 285 -9.47 -19.81 20.63
N THR A 286 -10.78 -20.07 20.71
CA THR A 286 -11.37 -21.37 21.05
C THR A 286 -10.65 -22.11 22.19
N PRO A 287 -10.61 -21.57 23.42
CA PRO A 287 -9.73 -22.07 24.51
C PRO A 287 -9.94 -23.54 24.91
N GLY A 288 -11.04 -24.18 24.47
CA GLY A 288 -11.31 -25.61 24.65
C GLY A 288 -10.76 -26.51 23.53
N ILE A 289 -10.18 -25.96 22.47
CA ILE A 289 -9.63 -26.65 21.31
C ILE A 289 -8.14 -26.30 21.23
N ALA A 290 -7.30 -27.32 21.07
CA ALA A 290 -5.85 -27.12 21.04
C ALA A 290 -5.32 -27.20 19.61
N GLY A 291 -4.52 -26.21 19.22
CA GLY A 291 -3.79 -26.20 17.95
C GLY A 291 -4.58 -25.66 16.76
N ASP A 292 -5.78 -25.12 16.98
CA ASP A 292 -6.49 -24.29 16.02
C ASP A 292 -6.18 -22.80 16.20
N ALA A 293 -6.65 -21.98 15.26
CA ALA A 293 -6.38 -20.56 15.20
C ALA A 293 -7.48 -19.86 14.39
N LEU A 294 -7.60 -18.54 14.56
CA LEU A 294 -8.54 -17.74 13.79
C LEU A 294 -8.16 -17.71 12.31
N ARG A 295 -6.85 -17.58 12.01
CA ARG A 295 -6.32 -17.64 10.65
C ARG A 295 -5.01 -18.41 10.61
N ASN A 296 -4.67 -18.94 9.44
CA ASN A 296 -3.41 -19.62 9.20
C ASN A 296 -2.78 -19.09 7.90
N ILE A 297 -1.67 -18.36 8.03
CA ILE A 297 -1.00 -17.71 6.90
C ILE A 297 -0.37 -18.75 5.95
N GLN A 298 0.09 -19.88 6.51
CA GLN A 298 0.65 -20.97 5.73
C GLN A 298 -0.43 -21.72 4.94
N ASP A 299 -1.59 -21.93 5.53
CA ASP A 299 -2.73 -22.61 4.92
C ASP A 299 -4.03 -21.84 5.20
N PRO A 300 -4.37 -20.83 4.37
CA PRO A 300 -5.54 -19.98 4.61
C PRO A 300 -6.87 -20.75 4.63
N HIS A 301 -6.93 -21.94 4.04
CA HIS A 301 -8.10 -22.80 4.15
C HIS A 301 -8.38 -23.23 5.59
N ASN A 302 -7.39 -23.12 6.49
CA ASN A 302 -7.47 -23.40 7.92
C ASN A 302 -7.97 -24.82 8.23
N GLY A 303 -7.63 -25.79 7.37
CA GLY A 303 -8.13 -27.16 7.44
C GLY A 303 -9.63 -27.33 7.13
N GLN A 304 -10.28 -26.29 6.63
CA GLN A 304 -11.72 -26.26 6.33
C GLN A 304 -12.00 -26.42 4.84
N VAL A 305 -13.26 -26.73 4.53
CA VAL A 305 -13.78 -26.69 3.15
C VAL A 305 -14.19 -25.26 2.79
N ARG A 306 -14.27 -24.96 1.49
CA ARG A 306 -14.71 -23.65 0.99
C ARG A 306 -16.05 -23.23 1.59
N GLY A 307 -16.09 -22.05 2.20
CA GLY A 307 -17.26 -21.51 2.92
C GLY A 307 -17.47 -22.06 4.34
N GLY A 308 -16.57 -22.90 4.84
CA GLY A 308 -16.54 -23.30 6.24
C GLY A 308 -16.11 -22.16 7.17
N ASN A 309 -16.30 -22.36 8.49
CA ASN A 309 -15.92 -21.36 9.49
C ASN A 309 -14.42 -21.05 9.40
N ASP A 310 -14.07 -19.76 9.32
CA ASP A 310 -12.68 -19.29 9.26
C ASP A 310 -11.87 -19.85 8.07
N TRP A 311 -12.54 -20.39 7.04
CA TRP A 311 -11.91 -20.70 5.75
C TRP A 311 -11.62 -19.40 5.00
N GLN A 312 -10.41 -19.26 4.47
CA GLN A 312 -10.01 -18.14 3.62
C GLN A 312 -9.45 -18.63 2.28
N PRO A 313 -9.70 -17.94 1.14
CA PRO A 313 -9.06 -18.26 -0.13
C PRO A 313 -7.54 -18.14 -0.05
N SER A 314 -6.84 -19.07 -0.70
CA SER A 314 -5.37 -19.09 -0.80
C SER A 314 -4.84 -18.65 -2.17
N HIS A 315 -5.74 -18.51 -3.16
CA HIS A 315 -5.41 -18.18 -4.54
C HIS A 315 -6.52 -17.35 -5.21
N MET A 316 -6.19 -16.51 -6.21
CA MET A 316 -7.15 -15.61 -6.90
C MET A 316 -8.33 -16.30 -7.60
N ASN A 317 -8.25 -17.59 -7.91
CA ASN A 317 -9.37 -18.36 -8.47
C ASN A 317 -10.39 -18.80 -7.40
N GLU A 318 -10.05 -18.61 -6.12
CA GLU A 318 -10.90 -18.84 -4.96
C GLU A 318 -11.47 -17.52 -4.42
N PHE A 319 -11.14 -16.37 -5.03
CA PHE A 319 -11.57 -15.04 -4.58
C PHE A 319 -13.09 -14.99 -4.35
N GLU A 320 -13.49 -14.47 -3.20
CA GLU A 320 -14.89 -14.35 -2.80
C GLU A 320 -15.41 -12.94 -3.11
N VAL A 321 -16.52 -12.87 -3.86
CA VAL A 321 -17.20 -11.60 -4.18
C VAL A 321 -18.38 -11.44 -3.22
N LEU A 322 -18.18 -10.63 -2.18
CA LEU A 322 -19.17 -10.39 -1.14
C LEU A 322 -19.73 -8.95 -1.20
N PRO A 323 -20.93 -8.70 -0.66
CA PRO A 323 -21.48 -7.35 -0.56
C PRO A 323 -20.58 -6.43 0.28
N ASN A 324 -20.47 -5.16 -0.09
CA ASN A 324 -19.83 -4.14 0.75
C ASN A 324 -20.78 -3.67 1.85
N THR A 325 -21.06 -4.55 2.79
CA THR A 325 -21.84 -4.29 4.01
C THR A 325 -21.13 -4.92 5.20
N GLU A 326 -21.56 -4.60 6.42
CA GLU A 326 -21.02 -5.24 7.63
C GLU A 326 -21.19 -6.77 7.59
N GLU A 327 -22.35 -7.27 7.16
CA GLU A 327 -22.59 -8.72 7.02
C GLU A 327 -21.78 -9.36 5.89
N GLY A 328 -21.48 -8.59 4.84
CA GLY A 328 -20.61 -9.01 3.74
C GLY A 328 -19.12 -8.76 4.02
N ASP A 329 -18.78 -8.45 5.27
CA ASP A 329 -17.41 -8.21 5.71
C ASP A 329 -16.70 -7.13 4.87
N ASN A 330 -17.43 -6.04 4.59
CA ASN A 330 -16.99 -4.92 3.75
C ASN A 330 -16.44 -5.37 2.37
N GLY A 331 -17.04 -6.42 1.78
CA GLY A 331 -16.54 -7.03 0.55
C GLY A 331 -15.48 -8.11 0.79
N GLY A 332 -15.55 -8.79 1.93
CA GLY A 332 -14.70 -9.93 2.30
C GLY A 332 -13.28 -9.54 2.67
N VAL A 333 -13.08 -8.49 3.48
CA VAL A 333 -11.75 -8.01 3.87
C VAL A 333 -10.99 -9.05 4.72
N HIS A 334 -11.64 -9.65 5.71
CA HIS A 334 -11.05 -10.70 6.54
C HIS A 334 -11.02 -12.04 5.80
N ILE A 335 -11.77 -12.23 4.72
CA ILE A 335 -11.78 -13.47 3.95
C ILE A 335 -10.66 -13.43 2.90
N ASN A 336 -10.70 -12.45 1.99
CA ASN A 336 -9.77 -12.37 0.86
C ASN A 336 -8.33 -12.03 1.25
N SER A 337 -8.07 -11.61 2.50
CA SER A 337 -6.73 -11.41 3.04
C SER A 337 -5.86 -12.68 2.98
N GLY A 338 -6.50 -13.86 3.03
CA GLY A 338 -5.84 -15.17 2.89
C GLY A 338 -4.93 -15.30 1.66
N ILE A 339 -5.31 -14.68 0.53
CA ILE A 339 -4.55 -14.73 -0.73
C ILE A 339 -3.20 -14.02 -0.57
N ILE A 340 -3.21 -12.86 0.08
CA ILE A 340 -2.00 -12.05 0.32
C ILE A 340 -1.17 -12.65 1.46
N ASN A 341 -1.82 -13.17 2.50
CA ASN A 341 -1.18 -13.93 3.57
C ASN A 341 -0.38 -15.12 3.00
N LYS A 342 -1.00 -15.92 2.12
CA LYS A 342 -0.32 -17.03 1.44
C LYS A 342 0.84 -16.57 0.58
N SER A 343 0.69 -15.43 -0.11
CA SER A 343 1.77 -14.82 -0.89
C SER A 343 2.98 -14.46 -0.01
N PHE A 344 2.72 -13.86 1.17
CA PHE A 344 3.76 -13.55 2.13
C PHE A 344 4.42 -14.79 2.72
N TYR A 345 3.66 -15.83 3.06
CA TYR A 345 4.23 -17.11 3.50
C TYR A 345 5.22 -17.68 2.47
N ASN A 346 4.83 -17.68 1.18
CA ASN A 346 5.70 -18.16 0.10
C ASN A 346 6.98 -17.32 0.00
N LEU A 347 6.85 -15.98 0.03
CA LEU A 347 7.99 -15.06 0.04
C LEU A 347 8.91 -15.31 1.23
N ALA A 348 8.37 -15.32 2.45
CA ALA A 348 9.13 -15.46 3.68
C ALA A 348 9.74 -16.86 3.84
N THR A 349 9.14 -17.90 3.25
CA THR A 349 9.77 -19.22 3.14
C THR A 349 11.02 -19.18 2.26
N ALA A 350 10.99 -18.41 1.17
CA ALA A 350 12.12 -18.29 0.26
C ALA A 350 13.27 -17.43 0.80
N ILE A 351 12.97 -16.29 1.46
CA ILE A 351 13.99 -15.30 1.85
C ILE A 351 14.03 -14.95 3.35
N GLY A 352 13.19 -15.58 4.15
CA GLY A 352 13.05 -15.32 5.59
C GLY A 352 12.13 -14.13 5.91
N ARG A 353 11.46 -14.20 7.07
CA ARG A 353 10.54 -13.16 7.57
C ARG A 353 11.20 -11.79 7.73
N THR A 354 12.48 -11.72 8.07
CA THR A 354 13.19 -10.45 8.23
C THR A 354 13.24 -9.67 6.92
N LYS A 355 13.69 -10.30 5.82
CA LYS A 355 13.75 -9.64 4.51
C LYS A 355 12.35 -9.40 3.95
N GLY A 356 11.46 -10.40 4.06
CA GLY A 356 10.06 -10.26 3.66
C GLY A 356 9.36 -9.08 4.36
N GLY A 357 9.59 -8.92 5.66
CA GLY A 357 9.06 -7.81 6.44
C GLY A 357 9.61 -6.45 6.04
N MET A 358 10.91 -6.35 5.71
CA MET A 358 11.49 -5.10 5.19
C MET A 358 10.85 -4.70 3.85
N ILE A 359 10.59 -5.68 2.97
CA ILE A 359 9.93 -5.45 1.68
C ILE A 359 8.51 -4.95 1.89
N TRP A 360 7.71 -5.64 2.70
CA TRP A 360 6.32 -5.25 2.97
C TRP A 360 6.22 -3.92 3.70
N TYR A 361 7.14 -3.63 4.63
CA TYR A 361 7.20 -2.32 5.28
C TYR A 361 7.46 -1.19 4.30
N ARG A 362 8.44 -1.37 3.39
CA ARG A 362 8.70 -0.37 2.35
C ARG A 362 7.55 -0.27 1.35
N ALA A 363 6.93 -1.39 0.96
CA ALA A 363 5.76 -1.41 0.09
C ALA A 363 4.62 -0.57 0.67
N LEU A 364 4.28 -0.82 1.93
CA LEU A 364 3.25 -0.10 2.68
C LEU A 364 3.56 1.39 2.85
N SER A 365 4.81 1.72 3.21
CA SER A 365 5.17 3.10 3.58
C SER A 365 5.54 4.02 2.42
N VAL A 366 5.83 3.47 1.23
CA VAL A 366 6.36 4.25 0.09
C VAL A 366 5.50 4.16 -1.16
N TYR A 367 4.89 3.00 -1.45
CA TYR A 367 4.29 2.75 -2.77
C TYR A 367 2.78 2.51 -2.74
N LEU A 368 2.27 1.85 -1.71
CA LEU A 368 0.84 1.61 -1.58
C LEU A 368 0.09 2.93 -1.34
N THR A 369 -1.13 2.99 -1.86
CA THR A 369 -2.06 4.12 -1.71
C THR A 369 -3.42 3.60 -1.27
N ASN A 370 -4.33 4.51 -0.89
CA ASN A 370 -5.59 4.15 -0.25
C ASN A 370 -6.45 3.13 -1.03
N ASN A 371 -6.46 3.22 -2.36
CA ASN A 371 -7.26 2.34 -3.23
C ASN A 371 -6.45 1.21 -3.88
N SER A 372 -5.25 0.93 -3.37
CA SER A 372 -4.41 -0.13 -3.93
C SER A 372 -5.11 -1.48 -3.92
N GLN A 373 -4.97 -2.20 -5.02
CA GLN A 373 -5.50 -3.55 -5.25
C GLN A 373 -4.38 -4.59 -5.11
N PHE A 374 -4.71 -5.88 -5.17
CA PHE A 374 -3.71 -6.95 -5.02
C PHE A 374 -2.57 -6.89 -6.03
N ILE A 375 -2.85 -6.45 -7.26
CA ILE A 375 -1.83 -6.24 -8.28
C ILE A 375 -0.89 -5.06 -7.94
N ASP A 376 -1.41 -4.03 -7.28
CA ASP A 376 -0.61 -2.89 -6.81
C ASP A 376 0.32 -3.33 -5.68
N ALA A 377 -0.15 -4.20 -4.78
CA ALA A 377 0.68 -4.81 -3.74
C ALA A 377 1.85 -5.61 -4.31
N ARG A 378 1.63 -6.40 -5.37
CA ARG A 378 2.72 -7.07 -6.09
C ARG A 378 3.75 -6.06 -6.60
N ASN A 379 3.30 -5.03 -7.30
CA ASN A 379 4.20 -4.04 -7.91
C ASN A 379 4.93 -3.21 -6.84
N ALA A 380 4.26 -2.85 -5.76
CA ALA A 380 4.84 -2.17 -4.60
C ALA A 380 5.94 -3.02 -3.93
N CYS A 381 5.69 -4.31 -3.72
CA CYS A 381 6.68 -5.24 -3.17
C CYS A 381 7.86 -5.46 -4.10
N LEU A 382 7.66 -5.51 -5.43
CA LEU A 382 8.75 -5.62 -6.40
C LEU A 382 9.62 -4.36 -6.40
N ASN A 383 9.01 -3.18 -6.38
CA ASN A 383 9.75 -1.92 -6.26
C ASN A 383 10.50 -1.84 -4.92
N ALA A 384 9.87 -2.28 -3.83
CA ALA A 384 10.51 -2.34 -2.52
C ALA A 384 11.72 -3.30 -2.50
N ALA A 385 11.57 -4.49 -3.09
CA ALA A 385 12.66 -5.45 -3.20
C ALA A 385 13.80 -4.91 -4.10
N LYS A 386 13.44 -4.27 -5.21
CA LYS A 386 14.40 -3.60 -6.10
C LYS A 386 15.20 -2.52 -5.37
N ASP A 387 14.54 -1.68 -4.58
CA ASP A 387 15.20 -0.60 -3.84
C ASP A 387 16.11 -1.12 -2.72
N LEU A 388 15.70 -2.20 -2.05
CA LEU A 388 16.44 -2.75 -0.91
C LEU A 388 17.58 -3.70 -1.32
N PHE A 389 17.40 -4.45 -2.41
CA PHE A 389 18.26 -5.58 -2.77
C PHE A 389 18.72 -5.59 -4.24
N GLY A 390 18.14 -4.73 -5.09
CA GLY A 390 18.46 -4.64 -6.52
C GLY A 390 17.45 -5.35 -7.43
N ASN A 391 17.33 -4.88 -8.67
CA ASN A 391 16.48 -5.51 -9.68
C ASN A 391 16.97 -6.92 -10.02
N GLY A 392 16.08 -7.90 -10.10
CA GLY A 392 16.43 -9.30 -10.41
C GLY A 392 17.19 -10.03 -9.29
N SER A 393 17.29 -9.45 -8.08
CA SER A 393 17.85 -10.14 -6.92
C SER A 393 17.01 -11.37 -6.53
N ALA A 394 17.57 -12.24 -5.67
CA ALA A 394 16.82 -13.37 -5.14
C ALA A 394 15.54 -12.93 -4.42
N GLU A 395 15.58 -11.81 -3.71
CA GLU A 395 14.42 -11.21 -3.05
C GLU A 395 13.39 -10.66 -4.04
N TYR A 396 13.84 -9.98 -5.09
CA TYR A 396 12.96 -9.49 -6.15
C TYR A 396 12.22 -10.64 -6.83
N ASN A 397 12.94 -11.71 -7.18
CA ASN A 397 12.35 -12.89 -7.81
C ASN A 397 11.43 -13.64 -6.85
N ALA A 398 11.79 -13.76 -5.56
CA ALA A 398 10.94 -14.38 -4.55
C ALA A 398 9.62 -13.62 -4.35
N VAL A 399 9.62 -12.28 -4.47
CA VAL A 399 8.36 -11.50 -4.49
C VAL A 399 7.54 -11.85 -5.73
N ALA A 400 8.14 -11.83 -6.91
CA ALA A 400 7.45 -12.16 -8.15
C ALA A 400 6.81 -13.55 -8.08
N ASP A 401 7.56 -14.54 -7.59
CA ASP A 401 7.13 -15.93 -7.45
C ASP A 401 6.04 -16.07 -6.39
N GLY A 402 6.20 -15.42 -5.23
CA GLY A 402 5.22 -15.48 -4.14
C GLY A 402 3.84 -14.95 -4.53
N PHE A 403 3.78 -13.86 -5.31
CA PHE A 403 2.52 -13.33 -5.84
C PHE A 403 1.98 -14.19 -7.00
N THR A 404 2.85 -14.65 -7.90
CA THR A 404 2.43 -15.50 -9.03
C THR A 404 1.83 -16.82 -8.55
N ALA A 405 2.38 -17.41 -7.49
CA ALA A 405 1.92 -18.65 -6.89
C ALA A 405 0.49 -18.57 -6.32
N VAL A 406 -0.02 -17.37 -6.05
CA VAL A 406 -1.41 -17.14 -5.60
C VAL A 406 -2.29 -16.53 -6.70
N GLY A 407 -1.81 -16.54 -7.95
CA GLY A 407 -2.56 -16.06 -9.12
C GLY A 407 -2.51 -14.55 -9.31
N ILE A 408 -1.54 -13.86 -8.69
CA ILE A 408 -1.31 -12.41 -8.85
C ILE A 408 -0.01 -12.24 -9.65
N GLY A 409 -0.12 -12.01 -10.95
CA GLY A 409 1.03 -11.83 -11.83
C GLY A 409 0.79 -10.75 -12.89
N PRO A 410 1.83 -10.34 -13.62
CA PRO A 410 1.63 -9.64 -14.89
C PRO A 410 1.10 -10.71 -15.83
N ASN A 411 -0.23 -10.83 -15.92
CA ASN A 411 -0.84 -11.90 -16.69
C ASN A 411 -0.47 -11.74 -18.16
N SER A 412 0.62 -12.35 -18.62
CA SER A 412 1.02 -12.41 -20.03
C SER A 412 -0.07 -13.14 -20.81
N GLY A 413 -0.63 -12.50 -21.84
CA GLY A 413 -1.72 -13.04 -22.65
C GLY A 413 -3.13 -12.93 -22.05
N ALA A 414 -3.32 -12.26 -20.91
CA ALA A 414 -4.67 -11.99 -20.41
C ALA A 414 -5.40 -10.97 -21.28
N THR A 415 -6.64 -11.28 -21.61
CA THR A 415 -7.57 -10.42 -22.34
C THR A 415 -8.38 -9.57 -21.35
N TYR A 416 -8.36 -8.26 -21.53
CA TYR A 416 -9.14 -7.29 -20.76
C TYR A 416 -10.17 -6.61 -21.65
N ASN A 417 -11.42 -6.55 -21.21
CA ASN A 417 -12.48 -5.78 -21.86
C ASN A 417 -12.60 -4.43 -21.14
N LEU A 418 -12.31 -3.35 -21.86
CA LEU A 418 -12.40 -1.98 -21.38
C LEU A 418 -13.76 -1.42 -21.79
N THR A 419 -14.67 -1.33 -20.82
CA THR A 419 -16.04 -0.84 -20.96
C THR A 419 -16.29 0.24 -19.92
N TYR A 420 -16.96 1.33 -20.31
CA TYR A 420 -17.27 2.42 -19.39
C TYR A 420 -18.74 2.83 -19.40
N ASP A 421 -19.57 2.02 -20.05
CA ASP A 421 -21.00 2.17 -20.25
C ASP A 421 -21.78 1.04 -19.55
N ASP A 422 -23.08 1.22 -19.32
CA ASP A 422 -23.95 0.28 -18.60
C ASP A 422 -24.63 -0.78 -19.50
N ASN A 423 -24.20 -0.86 -20.76
CA ASN A 423 -24.74 -1.77 -21.79
C ASN A 423 -26.14 -1.41 -22.32
N SER A 424 -26.74 -0.28 -21.90
CA SER A 424 -28.02 0.20 -22.42
C SER A 424 -28.03 1.73 -22.59
N PRO A 425 -27.87 2.28 -23.81
CA PRO A 425 -27.76 3.73 -23.99
C PRO A 425 -29.04 4.44 -23.54
N SER A 426 -28.92 5.32 -22.55
CA SER A 426 -30.04 6.17 -22.07
C SER A 426 -30.34 7.35 -23.00
N THR A 427 -29.40 7.69 -23.87
CA THR A 427 -29.56 8.70 -24.91
C THR A 427 -28.72 8.36 -26.13
N SER A 428 -28.59 9.30 -27.06
CA SER A 428 -27.71 9.17 -28.20
C SER A 428 -27.21 10.54 -28.62
N VAL A 429 -25.99 10.59 -29.14
CA VAL A 429 -25.35 11.82 -29.62
C VAL A 429 -25.17 11.77 -31.12
N TYR A 430 -25.40 12.91 -31.76
CA TYR A 430 -25.16 13.09 -33.19
C TYR A 430 -24.33 14.36 -33.43
N GLU A 431 -23.72 14.45 -34.61
CA GLU A 431 -22.77 15.51 -34.94
C GLU A 431 -23.44 16.69 -35.68
N ASP A 432 -23.66 17.83 -35.01
CA ASP A 432 -24.30 19.01 -35.60
C ASP A 432 -23.35 19.89 -36.46
N LEU A 433 -22.03 19.84 -36.22
CA LEU A 433 -21.05 20.74 -36.84
C LEU A 433 -20.12 20.01 -37.80
N ALA A 434 -19.84 20.58 -38.98
CA ALA A 434 -18.86 20.04 -39.91
C ALA A 434 -17.46 20.05 -39.27
N ASN A 435 -16.84 18.88 -39.10
CA ASN A 435 -15.51 18.62 -38.52
C ASN A 435 -15.45 18.20 -37.04
N TRP A 436 -16.59 17.85 -36.42
CA TRP A 436 -16.57 17.27 -35.08
C TRP A 436 -16.14 15.79 -35.13
N GLU A 437 -15.25 15.40 -34.23
CA GLU A 437 -14.81 14.01 -34.03
C GLU A 437 -14.94 13.68 -32.54
N LEU A 438 -15.61 12.57 -32.22
CA LEU A 438 -15.85 12.14 -30.83
C LEU A 438 -14.90 11.01 -30.48
N ALA A 439 -14.35 11.04 -29.26
CA ALA A 439 -13.40 10.04 -28.79
C ALA A 439 -13.64 9.58 -27.36
N VAL A 440 -13.23 8.36 -27.06
CA VAL A 440 -13.18 7.79 -25.71
C VAL A 440 -11.74 7.44 -25.36
N ARG A 441 -11.32 7.86 -24.16
CA ARG A 441 -10.05 7.44 -23.54
C ARG A 441 -10.19 6.07 -22.89
N PHE A 442 -9.34 5.13 -23.29
CA PHE A 442 -9.18 3.82 -22.67
C PHE A 442 -7.89 3.76 -21.84
N THR A 443 -8.00 3.18 -20.65
CA THR A 443 -6.92 2.99 -19.68
C THR A 443 -6.76 1.49 -19.43
N PRO A 444 -5.75 0.82 -20.00
CA PRO A 444 -5.51 -0.60 -19.77
C PRO A 444 -4.96 -0.85 -18.34
N PRO A 445 -5.24 -2.01 -17.72
CA PRO A 445 -4.82 -2.31 -16.35
C PRO A 445 -3.32 -2.67 -16.23
N VAL A 446 -2.66 -2.91 -17.35
CA VAL A 446 -1.22 -3.15 -17.45
C VAL A 446 -0.64 -2.34 -18.61
N ALA A 447 0.64 -1.99 -18.52
CA ALA A 447 1.37 -1.33 -19.61
C ALA A 447 1.68 -2.32 -20.75
N ASN A 448 1.92 -1.80 -21.95
CA ASN A 448 2.29 -2.58 -23.15
C ASN A 448 1.26 -3.67 -23.48
N VAL A 449 0.06 -3.23 -23.89
CA VAL A 449 -1.00 -4.13 -24.35
C VAL A 449 -1.12 -4.10 -25.87
N LYS A 450 -1.50 -5.23 -26.46
CA LYS A 450 -2.03 -5.33 -27.82
C LYS A 450 -3.52 -5.03 -27.79
N ILE A 451 -4.00 -4.15 -28.64
CA ILE A 451 -5.44 -3.88 -28.80
C ILE A 451 -5.94 -4.91 -29.81
N THR A 452 -6.94 -5.72 -29.42
CA THR A 452 -7.44 -6.81 -30.28
C THR A 452 -8.78 -6.46 -30.92
N ASN A 453 -9.60 -5.66 -30.25
CA ASN A 453 -10.90 -5.29 -30.76
C ASN A 453 -11.33 -3.91 -30.27
N VAL A 454 -12.09 -3.20 -31.09
CA VAL A 454 -12.84 -2.01 -30.68
C VAL A 454 -14.29 -2.16 -31.12
N LYS A 455 -15.23 -1.61 -30.35
CA LYS A 455 -16.65 -1.59 -30.71
C LYS A 455 -17.24 -0.20 -30.54
N ILE A 456 -18.15 0.17 -31.44
CA ILE A 456 -18.94 1.40 -31.37
C ILE A 456 -20.41 1.03 -31.49
N TYR A 457 -21.27 1.56 -30.61
CA TYR A 457 -22.71 1.35 -30.69
C TYR A 457 -23.39 2.45 -31.49
N ILE A 458 -24.08 2.07 -32.57
CA ILE A 458 -24.93 2.96 -33.36
C ILE A 458 -26.38 2.76 -32.93
N SER A 459 -27.01 3.79 -32.40
CA SER A 459 -28.34 3.73 -31.77
C SER A 459 -29.49 4.09 -32.72
N ASP A 460 -29.22 4.89 -33.76
CA ASP A 460 -30.20 5.18 -34.81
C ASP A 460 -29.51 5.35 -36.19
N TRP A 461 -30.19 4.83 -37.21
CA TRP A 461 -29.83 4.82 -38.63
C TRP A 461 -30.97 5.35 -39.53
N SER A 462 -32.02 5.94 -38.94
CA SER A 462 -33.23 6.41 -39.64
C SER A 462 -32.98 7.45 -40.75
N ASN A 463 -31.78 8.01 -40.77
CA ASN A 463 -31.27 8.94 -41.76
C ASN A 463 -30.37 8.19 -42.74
N THR A 464 -30.78 8.07 -44.00
CA THR A 464 -30.03 7.41 -45.10
C THR A 464 -28.78 8.20 -45.48
N GLY A 465 -27.82 8.26 -44.56
CA GLY A 465 -26.60 9.02 -44.74
C GLY A 465 -25.76 8.48 -45.90
N THR A 466 -25.18 9.38 -46.67
CA THR A 466 -24.41 9.06 -47.89
C THR A 466 -22.90 8.96 -47.67
N GLY A 467 -22.43 9.20 -46.45
CA GLY A 467 -21.00 9.14 -46.09
C GLY A 467 -20.64 7.96 -45.21
N GLN A 468 -19.40 7.97 -44.74
CA GLN A 468 -18.77 6.91 -43.97
C GLN A 468 -18.26 7.44 -42.64
N PHE A 469 -18.30 6.59 -41.62
CA PHE A 469 -17.48 6.82 -40.46
C PHE A 469 -16.02 6.52 -40.77
N THR A 470 -15.14 7.19 -40.07
CA THR A 470 -13.72 6.91 -40.01
C THR A 470 -13.36 6.70 -38.55
N LEU A 471 -12.97 5.48 -38.21
CA LEU A 471 -12.39 5.17 -36.91
C LEU A 471 -10.92 5.55 -36.90
N LYS A 472 -10.48 6.27 -35.88
CA LYS A 472 -9.07 6.58 -35.66
C LYS A 472 -8.69 6.24 -34.24
N MET A 473 -7.39 6.10 -34.01
CA MET A 473 -6.87 5.87 -32.68
C MET A 473 -5.66 6.73 -32.45
N TYR A 474 -5.54 7.26 -31.24
CA TYR A 474 -4.45 8.14 -30.86
C TYR A 474 -3.77 7.63 -29.60
N GLN A 475 -2.45 7.79 -29.54
CA GLN A 475 -1.72 7.61 -28.30
C GLN A 475 -2.06 8.75 -27.33
N ASN A 476 -2.01 8.47 -26.02
CA ASN A 476 -2.13 9.53 -25.03
C ASN A 476 -0.96 10.52 -25.12
N ALA A 477 -1.28 11.81 -25.22
CA ALA A 477 -0.30 12.89 -25.12
C ALA A 477 0.00 13.24 -23.64
N VAL A 478 1.10 13.96 -23.42
CA VAL A 478 1.58 14.37 -22.07
C VAL A 478 0.50 15.14 -21.28
N ASN A 479 -0.39 15.85 -21.96
CA ASN A 479 -1.47 16.63 -21.36
C ASN A 479 -2.79 15.85 -21.17
N ASN A 480 -2.79 14.52 -21.27
CA ASN A 480 -4.00 13.69 -21.15
C ASN A 480 -5.09 14.01 -22.20
N LEU A 481 -4.67 14.40 -23.40
CA LEU A 481 -5.54 14.53 -24.58
C LEU A 481 -5.13 13.51 -25.65
N PRO A 482 -5.99 13.23 -26.64
CA PRO A 482 -5.58 12.50 -27.83
C PRO A 482 -4.36 13.17 -28.48
N GLY A 483 -3.29 12.41 -28.72
CA GLY A 483 -2.09 12.89 -29.37
C GLY A 483 -2.25 13.16 -30.87
N THR A 484 -1.21 13.72 -31.49
CA THR A 484 -1.18 13.95 -32.95
C THR A 484 -0.83 12.71 -33.76
N THR A 485 -0.26 11.69 -33.11
CA THR A 485 0.16 10.43 -33.74
C THR A 485 -1.00 9.43 -33.71
N GLN A 486 -1.38 8.93 -34.89
CA GLN A 486 -2.38 7.88 -35.01
C GLN A 486 -1.75 6.50 -34.81
N LEU A 487 -2.38 5.66 -34.00
CA LEU A 487 -1.94 4.27 -33.75
C LEU A 487 -2.34 3.32 -34.88
N VAL A 488 -3.30 3.73 -35.72
CA VAL A 488 -3.80 2.96 -36.86
C VAL A 488 -4.00 3.87 -38.05
N THR A 489 -3.84 3.31 -39.26
CA THR A 489 -4.37 3.95 -40.46
C THR A 489 -5.88 4.16 -40.28
N PRO A 490 -6.43 5.36 -40.54
CA PRO A 490 -7.85 5.63 -40.39
C PRO A 490 -8.71 4.57 -41.08
N TYR A 491 -9.62 3.96 -40.32
CA TYR A 491 -10.40 2.81 -40.77
C TYR A 491 -11.81 3.28 -41.20
N PRO A 492 -12.09 3.37 -42.52
CA PRO A 492 -13.40 3.75 -43.00
C PRO A 492 -14.42 2.64 -42.74
N TYR A 493 -15.63 2.99 -42.33
CA TYR A 493 -16.73 2.04 -42.15
C TYR A 493 -18.10 2.67 -42.41
N SER A 494 -19.00 1.88 -42.99
CA SER A 494 -20.40 2.25 -43.19
C SER A 494 -21.27 1.31 -42.36
N PRO A 495 -21.95 1.80 -41.30
CA PRO A 495 -22.85 0.97 -40.51
C PRO A 495 -23.96 0.39 -41.40
N SER A 496 -24.29 -0.88 -41.17
CA SER A 496 -25.35 -1.59 -41.90
C SER A 496 -26.57 -1.93 -41.05
N VAL A 497 -26.47 -1.77 -39.72
CA VAL A 497 -27.50 -2.10 -38.73
C VAL A 497 -27.40 -1.17 -37.52
N ILE A 498 -28.49 -1.02 -36.78
CA ILE A 498 -28.47 -0.47 -35.41
C ILE A 498 -27.84 -1.53 -34.49
N GLY A 499 -26.95 -1.10 -33.59
CA GLY A 499 -26.27 -1.97 -32.63
C GLY A 499 -24.76 -1.80 -32.60
N TRP A 500 -24.07 -2.80 -32.04
CA TRP A 500 -22.61 -2.82 -31.93
C TRP A 500 -21.94 -3.15 -33.26
N HIS A 501 -21.04 -2.27 -33.69
CA HIS A 501 -20.13 -2.48 -34.82
C HIS A 501 -18.73 -2.75 -34.26
N SER A 502 -18.07 -3.80 -34.75
CA SER A 502 -16.80 -4.29 -34.22
C SER A 502 -15.69 -4.17 -35.25
N PHE A 503 -14.51 -3.79 -34.77
CA PHE A 503 -13.30 -3.54 -35.55
C PHE A 503 -12.19 -4.43 -35.00
N ASP A 504 -11.72 -5.36 -35.83
CA ASP A 504 -10.53 -6.16 -35.52
C ASP A 504 -9.29 -5.29 -35.73
N LEU A 505 -8.52 -5.13 -34.67
CA LEU A 505 -7.34 -4.27 -34.62
C LEU A 505 -6.11 -5.05 -34.19
N THR A 506 -6.13 -6.37 -34.40
CA THR A 506 -5.00 -7.25 -34.13
C THR A 506 -3.70 -6.71 -34.76
N GLY A 507 -2.69 -6.52 -33.91
CA GLY A 507 -1.38 -5.98 -34.30
C GLY A 507 -1.09 -4.56 -33.82
N VAL A 508 -2.08 -3.84 -33.26
CA VAL A 508 -1.88 -2.51 -32.67
C VAL A 508 -1.42 -2.65 -31.23
N THR A 509 -0.37 -1.95 -30.84
CA THR A 509 0.13 -1.94 -29.47
C THR A 509 0.11 -0.55 -28.86
N THR A 510 -0.06 -0.48 -27.55
CA THR A 510 0.04 0.77 -26.81
C THR A 510 0.76 0.55 -25.47
N PRO A 511 1.68 1.44 -25.08
CA PRO A 511 2.37 1.35 -23.79
C PRO A 511 1.47 1.70 -22.60
N GLY A 512 0.30 2.30 -22.84
CA GLY A 512 -0.64 2.73 -21.81
C GLY A 512 -1.92 3.27 -22.44
N ASP A 513 -2.43 4.37 -21.90
CA ASP A 513 -3.69 4.97 -22.34
C ASP A 513 -3.70 5.30 -23.83
N PHE A 514 -4.86 5.07 -24.44
CA PHE A 514 -5.11 5.34 -25.85
C PHE A 514 -6.52 5.89 -26.03
N TYR A 515 -6.76 6.50 -27.18
CA TYR A 515 -8.06 7.06 -27.53
C TYR A 515 -8.57 6.35 -28.78
N VAL A 516 -9.84 6.01 -28.79
CA VAL A 516 -10.57 5.61 -30.01
C VAL A 516 -11.49 6.76 -30.35
N SER A 517 -11.49 7.16 -31.62
CA SER A 517 -12.40 8.18 -32.11
C SER A 517 -13.18 7.73 -33.33
N ALA A 518 -14.33 8.38 -33.55
CA ALA A 518 -15.15 8.21 -34.73
C ALA A 518 -15.52 9.58 -35.30
N ARG A 519 -15.34 9.73 -36.61
CA ARG A 519 -15.76 10.90 -37.40
C ARG A 519 -16.64 10.46 -38.55
N TYR A 520 -17.74 11.14 -38.83
CA TYR A 520 -18.59 10.86 -40.00
C TYR A 520 -18.42 11.97 -41.06
N ASP A 521 -18.35 11.62 -42.34
CA ASP A 521 -18.11 12.59 -43.43
C ASP A 521 -19.33 12.88 -44.33
N GLY A 522 -20.47 12.24 -44.05
CA GLY A 522 -21.70 12.34 -44.86
C GLY A 522 -22.73 13.37 -44.38
N ILE A 523 -23.79 13.49 -45.18
CA ILE A 523 -25.02 14.23 -44.85
C ILE A 523 -26.01 13.25 -44.19
N ASN A 524 -26.81 13.69 -43.21
CA ASN A 524 -27.79 12.87 -42.46
C ASN A 524 -27.13 11.79 -41.59
N LYS A 525 -26.52 12.22 -40.48
CA LYS A 525 -25.54 11.44 -39.72
C LYS A 525 -26.21 10.43 -38.76
N PRO A 526 -25.63 9.23 -38.62
CA PRO A 526 -26.06 8.23 -37.63
C PRO A 526 -25.73 8.64 -36.19
N TRP A 527 -26.50 8.14 -35.23
CA TRP A 527 -26.36 8.49 -33.82
C TRP A 527 -25.50 7.45 -33.08
N ILE A 528 -24.60 7.91 -32.23
CA ILE A 528 -23.79 7.07 -31.34
C ILE A 528 -24.51 6.97 -29.99
N GLY A 529 -24.62 5.74 -29.45
CA GLY A 529 -25.20 5.54 -28.13
C GLY A 529 -24.42 6.28 -27.03
N ALA A 530 -25.12 6.87 -26.08
CA ALA A 530 -24.50 7.62 -24.99
C ALA A 530 -25.36 7.59 -23.71
N ASP A 531 -24.75 7.88 -22.56
CA ASP A 531 -25.47 8.11 -21.30
C ASP A 531 -25.45 9.56 -20.82
N LEU A 532 -26.60 10.05 -20.35
CA LEU A 532 -26.81 11.39 -19.79
C LEU A 532 -26.64 11.40 -18.25
N PRO A 533 -26.27 12.57 -17.67
CA PRO A 533 -25.20 12.67 -16.68
C PRO A 533 -25.47 12.10 -15.29
N PRO A 534 -24.38 11.88 -14.50
CA PRO A 534 -22.99 12.30 -14.78
C PRO A 534 -22.15 11.25 -15.53
N GLY A 535 -21.44 11.69 -16.56
CA GLY A 535 -20.57 10.87 -17.39
C GLY A 535 -19.24 10.50 -16.69
N ASN A 536 -18.49 9.60 -17.30
CA ASN A 536 -17.22 9.08 -16.76
C ASN A 536 -16.00 10.01 -17.00
N GLN A 537 -16.18 11.21 -17.57
CA GLN A 537 -15.12 12.15 -17.97
C GLN A 537 -14.06 11.59 -18.93
N LYS A 538 -14.38 10.51 -19.67
CA LYS A 538 -13.50 9.89 -20.67
C LYS A 538 -13.89 10.24 -22.10
N ALA A 539 -14.97 10.98 -22.31
CA ALA A 539 -15.41 11.45 -23.62
C ALA A 539 -14.75 12.78 -24.00
N TYR A 540 -14.31 12.87 -25.26
CA TYR A 540 -13.63 14.05 -25.83
C TYR A 540 -14.26 14.39 -27.18
N GLU A 541 -14.21 15.67 -27.51
CA GLU A 541 -14.62 16.20 -28.80
C GLU A 541 -13.47 16.99 -29.45
N PHE A 542 -13.36 16.87 -30.77
CA PHE A 542 -12.47 17.71 -31.56
C PHE A 542 -13.27 18.84 -32.18
N ASN A 543 -13.04 20.08 -31.76
CA ASN A 543 -13.80 21.26 -32.21
C ASN A 543 -13.38 21.83 -33.57
N GLY A 544 -12.65 21.06 -34.38
CA GLY A 544 -12.06 21.52 -35.65
C GLY A 544 -10.66 22.12 -35.52
N SER A 545 -10.16 22.37 -34.31
CA SER A 545 -8.77 22.85 -34.08
C SER A 545 -8.06 22.11 -32.95
N THR A 546 -8.76 21.81 -31.85
CA THR A 546 -8.17 21.17 -30.66
C THR A 546 -9.12 20.14 -30.05
N TRP A 547 -8.55 19.17 -29.36
CA TRP A 547 -9.31 18.27 -28.50
C TRP A 547 -9.70 18.97 -27.20
N ALA A 548 -10.96 18.79 -26.79
CA ALA A 548 -11.47 19.20 -25.50
C ALA A 548 -12.24 18.05 -24.86
N LYS A 549 -12.34 18.04 -23.52
CA LYS A 549 -13.27 17.13 -22.84
C LYS A 549 -14.70 17.52 -23.21
N LEU A 550 -15.54 16.52 -23.42
CA LEU A 550 -16.98 16.72 -23.61
C LEU A 550 -17.61 16.98 -22.23
N LEU A 551 -17.83 18.25 -21.88
CA LEU A 551 -18.27 18.71 -20.55
C LEU A 551 -19.73 19.21 -20.56
N SER A 552 -20.23 19.65 -19.39
CA SER A 552 -21.60 20.18 -19.17
C SER A 552 -22.05 21.19 -20.26
N PRO A 553 -23.29 21.12 -20.77
CA PRO A 553 -24.43 20.37 -20.26
C PRO A 553 -24.45 18.87 -20.61
N ASN A 554 -23.47 18.42 -21.40
CA ASN A 554 -23.58 17.18 -22.15
C ASN A 554 -22.90 15.98 -21.48
N ASP A 555 -21.76 16.16 -20.79
CA ASP A 555 -21.01 15.16 -19.97
C ASP A 555 -21.43 13.69 -20.18
N TYR A 556 -21.23 13.18 -21.40
CA TYR A 556 -21.75 11.88 -21.81
C TYR A 556 -20.72 10.77 -21.57
N THR A 557 -21.22 9.58 -21.26
CA THR A 557 -20.48 8.33 -21.49
C THR A 557 -20.82 7.81 -22.88
N LEU A 558 -19.88 7.86 -23.83
CA LEU A 558 -20.08 7.32 -25.18
C LEU A 558 -19.96 5.79 -25.17
N PHE A 559 -20.82 5.11 -25.93
CA PHE A 559 -20.80 3.65 -26.08
C PHE A 559 -19.72 3.21 -27.07
N MET A 560 -18.48 3.31 -26.61
CA MET A 560 -17.31 2.73 -27.26
C MET A 560 -16.61 1.78 -26.30
N ARG A 561 -16.17 0.62 -26.80
CA ARG A 561 -15.49 -0.41 -26.01
C ARG A 561 -14.20 -0.83 -26.69
N ALA A 562 -13.24 -1.32 -25.91
CA ALA A 562 -12.01 -1.90 -26.43
C ALA A 562 -11.68 -3.23 -25.74
N THR A 563 -11.02 -4.14 -26.44
CA THR A 563 -10.45 -5.36 -25.89
C THR A 563 -8.95 -5.33 -26.08
N VAL A 564 -8.18 -5.64 -25.05
CA VAL A 564 -6.71 -5.60 -25.07
C VAL A 564 -6.10 -6.87 -24.48
N THR A 565 -4.93 -7.29 -24.94
CA THR A 565 -4.15 -8.41 -24.41
C THR A 565 -2.76 -7.96 -24.00
N SER A 566 -2.22 -8.40 -22.87
CA SER A 566 -0.86 -8.04 -22.46
C SER A 566 0.22 -8.71 -23.33
N THR A 567 1.36 -8.03 -23.57
CA THR A 567 2.50 -8.60 -24.32
C THR A 567 3.41 -9.48 -23.46
N THR A 568 4.02 -10.51 -24.05
CA THR A 568 5.05 -11.37 -23.45
C THR A 568 6.27 -10.53 -23.03
N SER A 569 6.72 -10.69 -21.80
CA SER A 569 7.71 -9.82 -21.15
C SER A 569 9.12 -9.95 -21.73
N VAL A 570 9.75 -8.81 -22.06
CA VAL A 570 11.20 -8.66 -22.19
C VAL A 570 11.80 -8.44 -20.81
N THR A 571 12.90 -9.13 -20.50
CA THR A 571 13.61 -8.98 -19.21
C THR A 571 14.86 -8.14 -19.43
N GLU A 572 14.99 -7.04 -18.68
CA GLU A 572 16.22 -6.24 -18.59
C GLU A 572 17.23 -6.97 -17.67
N ILE A 573 18.38 -7.34 -18.22
CA ILE A 573 19.40 -8.19 -17.56
C ILE A 573 20.65 -7.43 -17.11
N ASP A 574 20.89 -6.20 -17.59
CA ASP A 574 21.94 -5.30 -17.06
C ASP A 574 21.57 -3.82 -17.29
N THR A 575 21.79 -2.98 -16.27
CA THR A 575 21.54 -1.53 -16.28
C THR A 575 22.79 -0.69 -16.56
N LYS A 576 23.98 -1.31 -16.68
CA LYS A 576 25.16 -0.61 -17.18
C LYS A 576 24.92 -0.20 -18.62
N VAL A 577 25.04 1.10 -18.88
CA VAL A 577 24.91 1.68 -20.22
C VAL A 577 25.95 1.01 -21.13
N PRO A 578 25.52 0.16 -22.09
CA PRO A 578 26.42 -0.49 -23.02
C PRO A 578 27.15 0.55 -23.88
N GLU A 579 28.41 0.31 -24.22
CA GLU A 579 29.17 1.25 -25.05
C GLU A 579 28.74 1.20 -26.54
N ARG A 580 28.11 0.09 -26.97
CA ARG A 580 27.70 -0.15 -28.36
C ARG A 580 26.45 -1.01 -28.43
N PHE A 581 25.82 -1.01 -29.61
CA PHE A 581 24.82 -2.02 -29.96
C PHE A 581 25.48 -3.39 -30.06
N GLU A 582 24.82 -4.40 -29.50
CA GLU A 582 25.25 -5.79 -29.62
C GLU A 582 24.03 -6.69 -29.75
N LEU A 583 24.09 -7.67 -30.65
CA LEU A 583 23.12 -8.75 -30.77
C LEU A 583 23.91 -10.06 -30.71
N THR A 584 23.73 -10.82 -29.63
CA THR A 584 24.57 -11.99 -29.36
C THR A 584 23.99 -13.24 -30.01
N GLN A 585 24.85 -14.25 -30.20
CA GLN A 585 24.37 -15.58 -30.58
C GLN A 585 23.38 -16.11 -29.54
N ASN A 586 22.26 -16.67 -30.00
CA ASN A 586 21.24 -17.26 -29.14
C ASN A 586 21.78 -18.52 -28.43
N TYR A 587 21.29 -18.80 -27.21
CA TYR A 587 21.68 -19.99 -26.46
C TYR A 587 20.47 -20.64 -25.76
N PRO A 588 20.30 -21.97 -25.82
CA PRO A 588 21.10 -22.92 -26.60
C PRO A 588 20.92 -22.74 -28.14
N ASN A 589 21.90 -23.17 -28.94
CA ASN A 589 21.81 -23.25 -30.41
C ASN A 589 22.62 -24.46 -30.91
N PRO A 590 21.99 -25.54 -31.44
CA PRO A 590 20.55 -25.71 -31.65
C PRO A 590 19.74 -25.70 -30.35
N PHE A 591 18.46 -25.32 -30.42
CA PHE A 591 17.58 -25.18 -29.26
C PHE A 591 16.40 -26.17 -29.29
N ASN A 592 15.90 -26.56 -28.11
CA ASN A 592 14.70 -27.40 -27.96
C ASN A 592 14.14 -27.28 -26.52
N PRO A 593 12.92 -26.76 -26.28
CA PRO A 593 12.01 -26.10 -27.22
C PRO A 593 12.24 -24.59 -27.36
N SER A 594 13.09 -23.98 -26.53
CA SER A 594 13.30 -22.54 -26.50
C SER A 594 14.78 -22.13 -26.49
N THR A 595 15.03 -20.88 -26.91
CA THR A 595 16.34 -20.24 -26.91
C THR A 595 16.23 -18.81 -26.39
N ALA A 596 17.27 -18.34 -25.72
CA ALA A 596 17.39 -16.95 -25.29
C ALA A 596 18.20 -16.16 -26.31
N ILE A 597 17.71 -14.97 -26.66
CA ILE A 597 18.39 -14.00 -27.54
C ILE A 597 18.69 -12.76 -26.70
N ARG A 598 19.97 -12.37 -26.61
CA ARG A 598 20.39 -11.18 -25.88
C ARG A 598 20.80 -10.07 -26.82
N TYR A 599 20.49 -8.85 -26.42
CA TYR A 599 20.89 -7.65 -27.14
C TYR A 599 21.19 -6.49 -26.18
N SER A 600 22.06 -5.58 -26.62
CA SER A 600 22.50 -4.41 -25.85
C SER A 600 22.15 -3.13 -26.60
N LEU A 601 21.64 -2.14 -25.85
CA LEU A 601 21.27 -0.82 -26.36
C LEU A 601 22.10 0.27 -25.65
N PRO A 602 22.98 0.98 -26.35
CA PRO A 602 23.79 2.05 -25.74
C PRO A 602 22.94 3.30 -25.44
N THR A 603 21.83 3.48 -26.14
CA THR A 603 20.90 4.61 -25.98
C THR A 603 19.47 4.10 -26.00
N ALA A 604 18.60 4.77 -25.25
CA ALA A 604 17.18 4.46 -25.25
C ALA A 604 16.56 4.76 -26.63
N GLN A 605 15.86 3.80 -27.23
CA GLN A 605 15.26 3.94 -28.56
C GLN A 605 14.19 2.88 -28.86
N ASN A 606 13.42 3.11 -29.92
CA ASN A 606 12.56 2.07 -30.51
C ASN A 606 13.41 1.02 -31.22
N LEU A 607 13.09 -0.24 -31.00
CA LEU A 607 13.73 -1.37 -31.66
C LEU A 607 12.72 -2.43 -32.08
N LEU A 608 13.07 -3.18 -33.12
CA LEU A 608 12.40 -4.39 -33.54
C LEU A 608 13.39 -5.55 -33.47
N LEU A 609 13.12 -6.55 -32.65
CA LEU A 609 13.80 -7.84 -32.69
C LEU A 609 12.83 -8.88 -33.24
N ALA A 610 13.10 -9.35 -34.45
CA ALA A 610 12.23 -10.29 -35.16
C ALA A 610 12.99 -11.53 -35.64
N VAL A 611 12.28 -12.65 -35.75
CA VAL A 611 12.74 -13.93 -36.28
C VAL A 611 12.24 -14.11 -37.71
N TYR A 612 13.08 -14.68 -38.57
CA TYR A 612 12.87 -14.88 -40.00
C TYR A 612 13.26 -16.31 -40.40
N ASP A 613 12.57 -16.87 -41.40
CA ASP A 613 12.95 -18.15 -42.02
C ASP A 613 14.04 -17.99 -43.09
N LEU A 614 14.46 -19.10 -43.71
CA LEU A 614 15.48 -19.15 -44.77
C LEU A 614 15.10 -18.35 -46.04
N THR A 615 13.83 -18.03 -46.23
CA THR A 615 13.35 -17.22 -47.37
C THR A 615 13.33 -15.73 -47.06
N GLY A 616 13.63 -15.34 -45.82
CA GLY A 616 13.53 -13.97 -45.33
C GLY A 616 12.10 -13.58 -44.93
N LYS A 617 11.17 -14.52 -44.85
CA LYS A 617 9.82 -14.26 -44.35
C LYS A 617 9.88 -14.11 -42.83
N LYS A 618 9.28 -13.03 -42.32
CA LYS A 618 9.16 -12.76 -40.88
C LYS A 618 8.21 -13.77 -40.22
N ILE A 619 8.65 -14.37 -39.13
CA ILE A 619 7.99 -15.47 -38.41
C ILE A 619 7.42 -15.00 -37.08
N ALA A 620 8.20 -14.25 -36.30
CA ALA A 620 7.79 -13.76 -34.99
C ALA A 620 8.44 -12.40 -34.70
N ASP A 621 7.69 -11.51 -34.05
CA ASP A 621 8.20 -10.29 -33.45
C ASP A 621 8.40 -10.57 -31.96
N LEU A 622 9.65 -10.65 -31.53
CA LEU A 622 9.99 -10.93 -30.13
C LEU A 622 9.95 -9.65 -29.30
N VAL A 623 10.32 -8.53 -29.92
CA VAL A 623 10.33 -7.20 -29.31
C VAL A 623 9.99 -6.19 -30.38
N ASP A 624 9.05 -5.29 -30.12
CA ASP A 624 8.69 -4.18 -31.01
C ASP A 624 8.24 -2.98 -30.17
N ASN A 625 9.18 -2.38 -29.43
CA ASN A 625 8.88 -1.30 -28.50
C ASN A 625 10.09 -0.39 -28.21
N TYR A 626 9.82 0.69 -27.47
CA TYR A 626 10.84 1.56 -26.90
C TYR A 626 11.46 0.89 -25.68
N GLN A 627 12.79 0.90 -25.61
CA GLN A 627 13.53 0.41 -24.45
C GLN A 627 14.60 1.41 -24.02
N ASN A 628 14.91 1.41 -22.72
CA ASN A 628 15.98 2.23 -22.18
C ASN A 628 17.35 1.71 -22.64
N SER A 629 18.43 2.44 -22.34
CA SER A 629 19.78 1.90 -22.52
C SER A 629 20.00 0.78 -21.50
N GLY A 630 20.49 -0.37 -21.95
CA GLY A 630 20.68 -1.54 -21.11
C GLY A 630 20.92 -2.79 -21.94
N THR A 631 21.13 -3.90 -21.25
CA THR A 631 21.20 -5.23 -21.87
C THR A 631 19.91 -5.98 -21.58
N TYR A 632 19.34 -6.61 -22.59
CA TYR A 632 18.04 -7.25 -22.56
C TYR A 632 18.15 -8.71 -23.02
N GLU A 633 17.27 -9.56 -22.49
CA GLU A 633 17.09 -10.95 -22.91
C GLU A 633 15.62 -11.18 -23.27
N VAL A 634 15.41 -11.86 -24.40
CA VAL A 634 14.10 -12.34 -24.83
C VAL A 634 14.16 -13.83 -25.15
N THR A 635 13.15 -14.58 -24.73
CA THR A 635 13.05 -16.01 -25.01
C THR A 635 12.16 -16.24 -26.23
N TRP A 636 12.65 -16.99 -27.21
CA TRP A 636 11.84 -17.52 -28.30
C TRP A 636 11.63 -19.03 -28.11
N ASN A 637 10.39 -19.48 -28.23
CA ASN A 637 9.93 -20.85 -27.96
C ASN A 637 9.54 -21.61 -29.24
N GLY A 638 10.00 -21.16 -30.41
CA GLY A 638 9.65 -21.78 -31.69
C GLY A 638 8.19 -21.57 -32.10
N MET A 639 7.54 -20.50 -31.62
CA MET A 639 6.19 -20.11 -32.05
C MET A 639 6.24 -18.92 -33.02
N ASN A 640 5.24 -18.83 -33.91
CA ASN A 640 4.99 -17.65 -34.74
C ASN A 640 4.16 -16.59 -33.97
N ASN A 641 3.91 -15.44 -34.59
CA ASN A 641 3.08 -14.36 -34.00
C ASN A 641 1.63 -14.76 -33.66
N SER A 642 1.11 -15.84 -34.27
CA SER A 642 -0.21 -16.41 -34.01
C SER A 642 -0.22 -17.45 -32.88
N GLY A 643 0.94 -17.72 -32.26
CA GLY A 643 1.09 -18.72 -31.20
C GLY A 643 1.18 -20.15 -31.70
N GLU A 644 1.37 -20.37 -33.00
CA GLU A 644 1.48 -21.70 -33.59
C GLU A 644 2.95 -22.15 -33.69
N PRO A 645 3.26 -23.44 -33.47
CA PRO A 645 4.62 -23.96 -33.61
C PRO A 645 5.13 -23.83 -35.04
N VAL A 646 6.39 -23.42 -35.19
CA VAL A 646 7.07 -23.33 -36.49
C VAL A 646 7.79 -24.64 -36.80
N SER A 647 8.02 -24.93 -38.08
CA SER A 647 8.70 -26.17 -38.51
C SER A 647 10.16 -26.21 -38.04
N SER A 648 10.68 -27.40 -37.75
CA SER A 648 12.10 -27.57 -37.45
C SER A 648 12.96 -27.11 -38.63
N GLY A 649 13.95 -26.25 -38.38
CA GLY A 649 14.75 -25.65 -39.43
C GLY A 649 15.72 -24.59 -38.91
N VAL A 650 16.38 -23.90 -39.84
CA VAL A 650 17.26 -22.77 -39.54
C VAL A 650 16.46 -21.47 -39.60
N TYR A 651 16.60 -20.66 -38.57
CA TYR A 651 15.98 -19.34 -38.45
C TYR A 651 17.04 -18.29 -38.16
N PHE A 652 16.78 -17.07 -38.63
CA PHE A 652 17.61 -15.91 -38.37
C PHE A 652 16.84 -14.93 -37.50
N TYR A 653 17.52 -14.22 -36.62
CA TYR A 653 16.91 -13.10 -35.90
C TYR A 653 17.69 -11.83 -36.21
N ARG A 654 16.96 -10.71 -36.27
CA ARG A 654 17.52 -9.40 -36.60
C ARG A 654 17.00 -8.38 -35.62
N LEU A 655 17.92 -7.60 -35.06
CA LEU A 655 17.66 -6.40 -34.28
C LEU A 655 17.74 -5.20 -35.23
N GLN A 656 16.67 -4.42 -35.32
CA GLN A 656 16.62 -3.19 -36.10
C GLN A 656 16.35 -2.02 -35.16
N THR A 657 17.10 -0.94 -35.33
CA THR A 657 16.85 0.32 -34.61
C THR A 657 16.81 1.47 -35.60
N GLN A 658 16.36 2.66 -35.17
CA GLN A 658 16.28 3.83 -36.05
C GLN A 658 17.66 4.27 -36.60
N ASN A 659 18.76 3.95 -35.91
CA ASN A 659 20.11 4.39 -36.24
C ASN A 659 21.09 3.24 -36.59
N PHE A 660 20.62 1.99 -36.54
CA PHE A 660 21.45 0.80 -36.78
C PHE A 660 20.60 -0.28 -37.48
N ASN A 661 21.05 -0.74 -38.65
CA ASN A 661 20.37 -1.74 -39.49
C ASN A 661 21.17 -3.03 -39.59
#